data_AF-A0A8E9PKG1-F1
#
_entry.id   AF-A0A8E9PKG1-F1
#
_cell.length_a   1.000
_cell.length_b   1.000
_cell.length_c   1.000
_cell.angle_alpha   90.00
_cell.angle_beta   90.00
_cell.angle_gamma   90.00
#
_symmetry.space_group_name_H-M   'P 1'
#
loop_
_entity.id
_entity.type
_entity.pdbx_description
1 polymer ?
#
loop_
_entity_poly.entity_id
_entity_poly.type
_entity_poly.pdbx_seq_one_letter_code
_entity_poly.pdbx_strand_id
1 'polypeptide(L)'
;MTDITANVVIGMPSQLFTMARSFKAVTNGKIYIGQIDTDPTNPANQIQVYVENEDGSHVSVSQPIVINSAGYPVYNGQIAKFVTVQGHSMAVYDAYGAQQFYYPNVLKYDPDQLRQQLASSEDGKGDNLVAVKQPVSNAKDRTVHDWLSDIITAKEGENIIADGVNNDAVGINAFLPVLVDENRELLLVPGIYLVNDDITIDIPVTFQPGAIIKPRNGAQLTFNSEIRAGCYKIFDTEDDFYAEPEAKTSIKITGVNVRPEWFGATTISDVNAILNIADSSSAFRKVFRATTGDFKPINSTSYRSEFICKKIELSNGHYRMDKPTTHGFYKNGIFYKIDGGGYTGKGMGNSILVYTALQYEGNSFFDFSYGSWEMHELTGFKCTAYNPLEDDPYYARVGAIMLFGSTDSLITNEIWASGAKYIRNDPDGTRRGGVGIQFESLVDHSFCNLLIEHCINGIAFSSCISTGVNIKGFSNTISDFAFGNFIPEWPPVSEQTTSNIISISGLESKACGATPLFFGTNENNVVITGLLIDGRAEASLSTVTYQAIGISKSGGVHGSISGIAVNTNYGLIDDIGTGSAGSTGKTLYLNFVISGVYGSIGSEFSVINITNPQSRLNVILSLSNSSLPAMLSYSSYSTLSLSSLHVDGGTQDALIEVKSGNLIINSLDDSGSTYGKLAYVEDSVLIMPAIIISTNRNIIKGANGVIKTPSIIDFL
;
A
#
# COMPACT_ATOMS: atom_id res chain seq x y z
N MET A 1 22.14 19.25 -73.59
CA MET A 1 21.74 18.48 -72.39
C MET A 1 22.36 17.11 -72.56
N THR A 2 23.24 16.60 -71.72
CA THR A 2 23.90 17.10 -70.49
C THR A 2 25.01 16.09 -70.20
N ASP A 3 26.09 16.57 -69.60
CA ASP A 3 27.20 15.79 -69.05
C ASP A 3 26.75 14.55 -68.27
N ILE A 4 27.46 13.45 -68.52
CA ILE A 4 27.80 12.49 -67.47
C ILE A 4 29.32 12.37 -67.46
N THR A 5 29.94 13.18 -66.61
CA THR A 5 31.26 12.95 -66.04
C THR A 5 31.18 11.81 -65.04
N ALA A 6 31.79 10.67 -65.37
CA ALA A 6 32.36 9.74 -64.39
C ALA A 6 33.42 8.86 -65.09
N ASN A 7 34.68 9.28 -65.02
CA ASN A 7 35.81 8.38 -65.28
C ASN A 7 35.96 7.45 -64.08
N VAL A 8 35.46 6.22 -64.18
CA VAL A 8 35.85 5.13 -63.28
C VAL A 8 36.49 4.05 -64.15
N VAL A 9 37.82 4.00 -64.07
CA VAL A 9 38.62 2.93 -64.69
C VAL A 9 38.32 1.63 -63.95
N ILE A 10 37.83 0.64 -64.68
CA ILE A 10 37.76 -0.76 -64.22
C ILE A 10 39.15 -1.37 -64.46
N GLY A 11 40.02 -1.28 -63.45
CA GLY A 11 41.34 -1.90 -63.45
C GLY A 11 41.35 -3.19 -62.63
N MET A 12 41.82 -4.28 -63.21
CA MET A 12 42.04 -5.56 -62.53
C MET A 12 43.13 -5.40 -61.44
N PRO A 13 42.96 -5.92 -60.22
CA PRO A 13 43.88 -5.71 -59.10
C PRO A 13 45.15 -6.58 -59.20
N SER A 14 45.92 -6.43 -60.29
CA SER A 14 47.34 -6.79 -60.32
C SER A 14 48.13 -5.49 -60.26
N GLN A 15 48.59 -5.13 -59.06
CA GLN A 15 49.29 -3.87 -58.84
C GLN A 15 50.67 -3.90 -59.52
N LEU A 16 50.94 -2.90 -60.37
CA LEU A 16 52.23 -2.73 -61.03
C LEU A 16 53.32 -2.38 -60.00
N PHE A 17 54.48 -3.03 -60.09
CA PHE A 17 55.64 -2.58 -59.34
C PHE A 17 56.29 -1.39 -60.06
N THR A 18 56.38 -0.25 -59.38
CA THR A 18 56.94 1.00 -59.91
C THR A 18 58.18 1.46 -59.15
N MET A 19 59.03 2.27 -59.76
CA MET A 19 60.20 2.87 -59.09
C MET A 19 59.72 3.84 -58.01
N ALA A 20 60.33 3.76 -56.82
CA ALA A 20 59.91 4.49 -55.62
C ALA A 20 59.88 6.02 -55.79
N ARG A 21 60.64 6.55 -56.76
CA ARG A 21 60.81 8.01 -56.97
C ARG A 21 60.17 8.56 -58.24
N SER A 22 59.59 7.72 -59.10
CA SER A 22 59.12 8.20 -60.42
C SER A 22 57.87 7.53 -60.97
N PHE A 23 57.24 6.60 -60.23
CA PHE A 23 56.02 5.86 -60.65
C PHE A 23 56.12 5.15 -62.01
N LYS A 24 57.32 5.06 -62.61
CA LYS A 24 57.61 4.27 -63.81
C LYS A 24 57.74 2.79 -63.43
N ALA A 25 57.42 1.86 -64.32
CA ALA A 25 57.63 0.43 -64.08
C ALA A 25 59.07 0.14 -63.61
N VAL A 26 59.24 -0.77 -62.64
CA VAL A 26 60.56 -1.32 -62.26
C VAL A 26 61.01 -2.32 -63.33
N THR A 27 61.23 -1.83 -64.55
CA THR A 27 61.62 -2.65 -65.70
C THR A 27 62.89 -3.44 -65.37
N ASN A 28 62.88 -4.75 -65.62
CA ASN A 28 63.97 -5.67 -65.30
C ASN A 28 64.35 -5.70 -63.81
N GLY A 29 63.43 -5.30 -62.93
CA GLY A 29 63.59 -5.39 -61.49
C GLY A 29 63.51 -6.83 -60.96
N LYS A 30 63.84 -6.97 -59.68
CA LYS A 30 63.89 -8.26 -58.96
C LYS A 30 63.03 -8.20 -57.71
N ILE A 31 62.19 -9.21 -57.52
CA ILE A 31 61.40 -9.42 -56.30
C ILE A 31 62.00 -10.60 -55.54
N TYR A 32 62.23 -10.39 -54.25
CA TYR A 32 62.69 -11.41 -53.30
C TYR A 32 61.62 -11.61 -52.22
N ILE A 33 61.37 -12.85 -51.85
CA ILE A 33 60.35 -13.34 -50.94
C ILE A 33 61.01 -14.20 -49.86
N GLY A 34 60.81 -13.85 -48.60
CA GLY A 34 61.49 -14.51 -47.48
C GLY A 34 60.61 -14.71 -46.25
N GLN A 35 61.20 -15.25 -45.19
CA GLN A 35 60.55 -15.38 -43.90
C GLN A 35 60.16 -13.99 -43.36
N ILE A 36 59.02 -13.93 -42.67
CA ILE A 36 58.51 -12.70 -42.04
C ILE A 36 59.60 -12.06 -41.16
N ASP A 37 59.70 -10.74 -41.21
CA ASP A 37 60.62 -9.88 -40.46
C ASP A 37 62.13 -10.15 -40.71
N THR A 38 62.47 -10.85 -41.81
CA THR A 38 63.85 -11.10 -42.25
C THR A 38 64.17 -10.44 -43.60
N ASP A 39 65.46 -10.30 -43.94
CA ASP A 39 65.91 -9.84 -45.25
C ASP A 39 65.82 -10.98 -46.29
N PRO A 40 64.94 -10.88 -47.30
CA PRO A 40 64.72 -11.94 -48.29
C PRO A 40 65.82 -12.00 -49.37
N THR A 41 66.78 -11.07 -49.39
CA THR A 41 67.92 -11.14 -50.31
C THR A 41 68.97 -12.17 -49.87
N ASN A 42 68.99 -12.52 -48.58
CA ASN A 42 69.80 -13.61 -48.07
C ASN A 42 69.14 -14.97 -48.44
N PRO A 43 69.80 -15.86 -49.20
CA PRO A 43 69.24 -17.16 -49.59
C PRO A 43 68.77 -18.01 -48.41
N ALA A 44 69.38 -17.88 -47.23
CA ALA A 44 68.97 -18.62 -46.03
C ALA A 44 67.57 -18.22 -45.51
N ASN A 45 67.14 -17.00 -45.82
CA ASN A 45 65.85 -16.45 -45.40
C ASN A 45 64.76 -16.64 -46.47
N GLN A 46 65.11 -17.06 -47.69
CA GLN A 46 64.17 -17.20 -48.80
C GLN A 46 63.23 -18.40 -48.56
N ILE A 47 61.95 -18.19 -48.87
CA ILE A 47 60.94 -19.27 -48.82
C ILE A 47 60.60 -19.72 -50.23
N GLN A 48 60.03 -20.92 -50.38
CA GLN A 48 59.64 -21.42 -51.70
C GLN A 48 58.49 -20.60 -52.28
N VAL A 49 58.64 -20.17 -53.54
CA VAL A 49 57.61 -19.50 -54.34
C VAL A 49 57.12 -20.45 -55.43
N TYR A 50 55.84 -20.37 -55.76
CA TYR A 50 55.21 -21.14 -56.83
C TYR A 50 54.56 -20.21 -57.84
N VAL A 51 54.48 -20.65 -59.09
CA VAL A 51 53.55 -20.11 -60.08
C VAL A 51 52.28 -20.95 -60.04
N GLU A 52 51.12 -20.31 -59.91
CA GLU A 52 49.81 -20.93 -60.01
C GLU A 52 49.34 -20.83 -61.48
N ASN A 53 49.15 -21.97 -62.14
CA ASN A 53 48.64 -22.05 -63.50
C ASN A 53 47.12 -21.85 -63.54
N GLU A 54 46.55 -21.62 -64.73
CA GLU A 54 45.10 -21.46 -64.91
C GLU A 54 44.26 -22.66 -64.44
N ASP A 55 44.86 -23.86 -64.41
CA ASP A 55 44.23 -25.10 -63.90
C ASP A 55 44.36 -25.28 -62.38
N GLY A 56 44.96 -24.33 -61.67
CA GLY A 56 45.20 -24.35 -60.21
C GLY A 56 46.42 -25.18 -59.77
N SER A 57 47.19 -25.76 -60.71
CA SER A 57 48.44 -26.47 -60.39
C SER A 57 49.58 -25.50 -60.03
N HIS A 58 50.50 -25.95 -59.17
CA HIS A 58 51.61 -25.14 -58.67
C HIS A 58 52.96 -25.64 -59.19
N VAL A 59 53.74 -24.73 -59.79
CA VAL A 59 55.11 -25.02 -60.26
C VAL A 59 56.11 -24.25 -59.40
N SER A 60 57.05 -24.95 -58.77
CA SER A 60 58.12 -24.32 -57.98
C SER A 60 59.00 -23.45 -58.87
N VAL A 61 59.27 -22.22 -58.44
CA VAL A 61 60.14 -21.28 -59.15
C VAL A 61 61.30 -20.82 -58.27
N SER A 62 62.44 -20.52 -58.89
CA SER A 62 63.59 -19.93 -58.22
C SER A 62 63.42 -18.42 -58.08
N GLN A 63 64.04 -17.87 -57.04
CA GLN A 63 64.09 -16.44 -56.79
C GLN A 63 65.45 -15.88 -57.23
N PRO A 64 65.56 -14.60 -57.64
CA PRO A 64 64.51 -13.57 -57.64
C PRO A 64 63.49 -13.71 -58.78
N ILE A 65 62.27 -13.26 -58.54
CA ILE A 65 61.23 -13.14 -59.57
C ILE A 65 61.51 -11.88 -60.39
N VAL A 66 61.48 -11.99 -61.72
CA VAL A 66 61.81 -10.89 -62.63
C VAL A 66 60.56 -10.05 -62.94
N ILE A 67 60.73 -8.73 -63.02
CA ILE A 67 59.69 -7.79 -63.43
C ILE A 67 59.92 -7.40 -64.90
N ASN A 68 58.90 -7.51 -65.75
CA ASN A 68 59.00 -7.14 -67.17
C ASN A 68 58.99 -5.62 -67.40
N SER A 69 59.12 -5.20 -68.66
CA SER A 69 59.12 -3.78 -69.05
C SER A 69 57.82 -3.04 -68.71
N ALA A 70 56.70 -3.75 -68.58
CA ALA A 70 55.42 -3.19 -68.19
C ALA A 70 55.22 -3.09 -66.67
N GLY A 71 56.10 -3.68 -65.85
CA GLY A 71 56.02 -3.63 -64.38
C GLY A 71 55.32 -4.83 -63.73
N TYR A 72 55.08 -5.91 -64.49
CA TYR A 72 54.48 -7.15 -64.00
C TYR A 72 55.53 -8.20 -63.66
N PRO A 73 55.33 -9.02 -62.60
CA PRO A 73 56.16 -10.19 -62.36
C PRO A 73 55.93 -11.23 -63.46
N VAL A 74 57.03 -11.82 -63.95
CA VAL A 74 56.99 -12.77 -65.08
C VAL A 74 57.72 -14.07 -64.78
N TYR A 75 57.20 -15.16 -65.34
CA TYR A 75 57.85 -16.47 -65.41
C TYR A 75 58.08 -16.81 -66.89
N ASN A 76 59.33 -17.11 -67.28
CA ASN A 76 59.72 -17.32 -68.69
C ASN A 76 59.27 -16.21 -69.66
N GLY A 77 59.20 -14.96 -69.20
CA GLY A 77 58.82 -13.80 -70.00
C GLY A 77 57.31 -13.56 -70.13
N GLN A 78 56.47 -14.45 -69.62
CA GLN A 78 55.01 -14.29 -69.57
C GLN A 78 54.56 -13.82 -68.18
N ILE A 79 53.51 -13.01 -68.12
CA ILE A 79 52.90 -12.57 -66.85
C ILE A 79 52.32 -13.81 -66.16
N ALA A 80 52.68 -14.02 -64.90
CA ALA A 80 52.30 -15.19 -64.13
C ALA A 80 51.83 -14.79 -62.72
N LYS A 81 50.95 -15.59 -62.13
CA LYS A 81 50.51 -15.44 -60.72
C LYS A 81 51.48 -16.17 -59.81
N PHE A 82 52.19 -15.44 -58.96
CA PHE A 82 53.10 -16.02 -57.98
C PHE A 82 52.40 -16.13 -56.62
N VAL A 83 52.53 -17.29 -55.98
CA VAL A 83 51.92 -17.58 -54.68
C VAL A 83 52.91 -18.24 -53.73
N THR A 84 52.68 -18.07 -52.43
CA THR A 84 53.40 -18.73 -51.35
C THR A 84 52.41 -19.47 -50.46
N VAL A 85 52.85 -20.52 -49.79
CA VAL A 85 52.00 -21.31 -48.88
C VAL A 85 51.89 -20.71 -47.47
N GLN A 86 52.69 -19.68 -47.18
CA GLN A 86 52.76 -19.01 -45.88
C GLN A 86 52.98 -17.49 -46.06
N GLY A 87 52.77 -16.73 -44.98
CA GLY A 87 53.10 -15.30 -44.94
C GLY A 87 54.59 -15.04 -45.15
N HIS A 88 54.94 -13.89 -45.75
CA HIS A 88 56.30 -13.61 -46.20
C HIS A 88 56.70 -12.13 -46.09
N SER A 89 58.01 -11.89 -46.02
CA SER A 89 58.61 -10.60 -46.31
C SER A 89 58.84 -10.44 -47.82
N MET A 90 58.86 -9.21 -48.32
CA MET A 90 59.08 -8.91 -49.74
C MET A 90 60.04 -7.74 -49.92
N ALA A 91 61.05 -7.89 -50.78
CA ALA A 91 61.92 -6.80 -51.21
C ALA A 91 61.90 -6.66 -52.74
N VAL A 92 61.75 -5.43 -53.23
CA VAL A 92 61.71 -5.11 -54.66
C VAL A 92 62.91 -4.23 -55.00
N TYR A 93 63.72 -4.66 -55.96
CA TYR A 93 64.90 -3.97 -56.45
C TYR A 93 64.75 -3.60 -57.93
N ASP A 94 65.37 -2.50 -58.35
CA ASP A 94 65.44 -2.12 -59.76
C ASP A 94 66.54 -2.86 -60.52
N ALA A 95 66.62 -2.63 -61.84
CA ALA A 95 67.63 -3.22 -62.72
C ALA A 95 69.07 -2.83 -62.34
N TYR A 96 69.26 -1.75 -61.59
CA TYR A 96 70.56 -1.25 -61.13
C TYR A 96 70.91 -1.75 -59.72
N GLY A 97 70.05 -2.58 -59.10
CA GLY A 97 70.28 -3.14 -57.77
C GLY A 97 69.92 -2.18 -56.63
N ALA A 98 69.22 -1.08 -56.88
CA ALA A 98 68.73 -0.20 -55.82
C ALA A 98 67.36 -0.69 -55.30
N GLN A 99 67.22 -0.80 -53.98
CA GLN A 99 65.98 -1.18 -53.32
C GLN A 99 64.91 -0.12 -53.54
N GLN A 100 63.79 -0.52 -54.14
CA GLN A 100 62.63 0.34 -54.35
C GLN A 100 61.65 0.20 -53.17
N PHE A 101 61.33 -1.03 -52.77
CA PHE A 101 60.42 -1.29 -51.66
C PHE A 101 60.90 -2.44 -50.77
N TYR A 102 60.51 -2.37 -49.50
CA TYR A 102 60.65 -3.45 -48.54
C TYR A 102 59.39 -3.55 -47.69
N TYR A 103 58.86 -4.76 -47.59
CA TYR A 103 57.74 -5.12 -46.73
C TYR A 103 58.24 -6.21 -45.78
N PRO A 104 58.49 -5.90 -44.49
CA PRO A 104 58.97 -6.90 -43.54
C PRO A 104 57.95 -8.03 -43.32
N ASN A 105 56.66 -7.74 -43.47
CA ASN A 105 55.59 -8.73 -43.48
C ASN A 105 54.45 -8.26 -44.39
N VAL A 106 54.26 -8.91 -45.53
CA VAL A 106 53.22 -8.53 -46.50
C VAL A 106 51.81 -8.68 -45.93
N LEU A 107 51.59 -9.62 -45.01
CA LEU A 107 50.28 -9.82 -44.37
C LEU A 107 49.84 -8.63 -43.52
N LYS A 108 50.78 -7.81 -42.98
CA LYS A 108 50.42 -6.57 -42.23
C LYS A 108 49.69 -5.54 -43.11
N TYR A 109 49.74 -5.71 -44.42
CA TYR A 109 49.13 -4.82 -45.42
C TYR A 109 47.92 -5.47 -46.10
N ASP A 110 47.48 -6.63 -45.62
CA ASP A 110 46.24 -7.26 -46.09
C ASP A 110 45.05 -6.38 -45.69
N PRO A 111 44.30 -5.82 -46.66
CA PRO A 111 43.19 -4.92 -46.37
C PRO A 111 42.06 -5.59 -45.57
N ASP A 112 41.98 -6.93 -45.56
CA ASP A 112 40.94 -7.67 -44.83
C ASP A 112 41.26 -7.85 -43.34
N GLN A 113 42.50 -7.60 -42.88
CA GLN A 113 42.87 -7.79 -41.46
C GLN A 113 42.06 -6.89 -40.52
N LEU A 114 41.87 -5.61 -40.85
CA LEU A 114 41.08 -4.72 -40.02
C LEU A 114 39.61 -5.16 -39.96
N ARG A 115 39.06 -5.65 -41.09
CA ARG A 115 37.69 -6.17 -41.14
C ARG A 115 37.53 -7.41 -40.26
N GLN A 116 38.50 -8.31 -40.27
CA GLN A 116 38.51 -9.49 -39.39
C GLN A 116 38.65 -9.10 -37.92
N GLN A 117 39.49 -8.12 -37.60
CA GLN A 117 39.66 -7.62 -36.23
C GLN A 117 38.39 -6.93 -35.70
N LEU A 118 37.74 -6.09 -36.50
CA LEU A 118 36.49 -5.42 -36.11
C LEU A 118 35.30 -6.39 -36.02
N ALA A 119 35.30 -7.49 -36.78
CA ALA A 119 34.25 -8.51 -36.72
C ALA A 119 34.47 -9.55 -35.60
N SER A 120 35.62 -9.53 -34.92
CA SER A 120 35.96 -10.46 -33.85
C SER A 120 35.44 -9.97 -32.50
N SER A 121 34.90 -10.90 -31.70
CA SER A 121 34.49 -10.67 -30.31
C SER A 121 35.57 -11.06 -29.29
N GLU A 122 36.81 -11.31 -29.73
CA GLU A 122 37.93 -11.59 -28.83
C GLU A 122 38.34 -10.31 -28.08
N ASP A 123 38.88 -10.49 -26.87
CA ASP A 123 39.37 -9.37 -26.05
C ASP A 123 40.45 -8.55 -26.79
N GLY A 124 40.37 -7.23 -26.66
CA GLY A 124 41.22 -6.28 -27.39
C GLY A 124 40.92 -6.13 -28.89
N LYS A 125 39.88 -6.79 -29.43
CA LYS A 125 39.40 -6.64 -30.82
C LYS A 125 37.96 -6.08 -30.84
N GLY A 126 37.35 -6.02 -32.03
CA GLY A 126 35.96 -5.56 -32.16
C GLY A 126 35.78 -4.10 -31.75
N ASP A 127 34.84 -3.87 -30.84
CA ASP A 127 34.51 -2.57 -30.27
C ASP A 127 35.64 -1.96 -29.41
N ASN A 128 36.60 -2.75 -28.93
CA ASN A 128 37.81 -2.24 -28.27
C ASN A 128 38.74 -1.46 -29.21
N LEU A 129 38.62 -1.64 -30.53
CA LEU A 129 39.45 -0.96 -31.53
C LEU A 129 38.90 0.40 -31.96
N VAL A 130 37.69 0.75 -31.52
CA VAL A 130 36.99 1.98 -31.94
C VAL A 130 37.01 2.99 -30.79
N ALA A 131 37.74 4.10 -30.96
CA ALA A 131 37.79 5.17 -29.96
C ALA A 131 36.58 6.13 -30.07
N VAL A 132 36.11 6.62 -28.92
CA VAL A 132 34.99 7.56 -28.78
C VAL A 132 35.34 8.67 -27.78
N LYS A 133 34.79 9.86 -28.00
CA LYS A 133 34.93 11.02 -27.11
C LYS A 133 33.68 11.90 -27.17
N GLN A 134 33.16 12.29 -26.01
CA GLN A 134 32.00 13.19 -25.93
C GLN A 134 32.40 14.62 -26.35
N PRO A 135 31.53 15.36 -27.07
CA PRO A 135 31.84 16.70 -27.58
C PRO A 135 31.66 17.79 -26.51
N VAL A 136 32.28 17.60 -25.34
CA VAL A 136 32.24 18.53 -24.19
C VAL A 136 33.64 18.78 -23.64
N SER A 137 33.84 19.95 -23.03
CA SER A 137 35.13 20.29 -22.40
C SER A 137 35.49 19.29 -21.30
N ASN A 138 36.77 18.93 -21.19
CA ASN A 138 37.31 17.96 -20.23
C ASN A 138 36.83 16.50 -20.40
N ALA A 139 36.30 16.11 -21.56
CA ALA A 139 36.00 14.71 -21.86
C ALA A 139 37.29 13.87 -22.05
N LYS A 140 37.29 12.65 -21.49
CA LYS A 140 38.35 11.62 -21.66
C LYS A 140 38.07 10.78 -22.92
N ASP A 141 39.13 10.32 -23.58
CA ASP A 141 39.04 9.33 -24.65
C ASP A 141 38.73 7.94 -24.05
N ARG A 142 37.82 7.20 -24.70
CA ARG A 142 37.40 5.84 -24.33
C ARG A 142 37.32 4.96 -25.57
N THR A 143 37.18 3.65 -25.41
CA THR A 143 36.75 2.75 -26.49
C THR A 143 35.21 2.67 -26.53
N VAL A 144 34.64 2.18 -27.64
CA VAL A 144 33.21 1.83 -27.70
C VAL A 144 32.90 0.75 -26.64
N HIS A 145 33.80 -0.22 -26.48
CA HIS A 145 33.68 -1.28 -25.48
C HIS A 145 33.55 -0.72 -24.06
N ASP A 146 34.45 0.17 -23.65
CA ASP A 146 34.42 0.80 -22.34
C ASP A 146 33.06 1.48 -22.10
N TRP A 147 32.55 2.19 -23.12
CA TRP A 147 31.27 2.89 -23.00
C TRP A 147 30.09 1.91 -22.88
N LEU A 148 30.03 0.88 -23.71
CA LEU A 148 28.95 -0.12 -23.63
C LEU A 148 28.98 -0.88 -22.30
N SER A 149 30.17 -1.14 -21.72
CA SER A 149 30.32 -1.82 -20.43
C SER A 149 29.79 -1.04 -19.21
N ASP A 150 29.46 0.25 -19.37
CA ASP A 150 28.85 1.06 -18.30
C ASP A 150 27.45 0.55 -17.93
N ILE A 151 26.72 -0.06 -18.87
CA ILE A 151 25.37 -0.57 -18.67
C ILE A 151 25.32 -2.00 -19.16
N ILE A 152 25.20 -2.94 -18.21
CA ILE A 152 25.00 -4.36 -18.49
C ILE A 152 23.54 -4.71 -18.23
N THR A 153 22.84 -5.18 -19.26
CA THR A 153 21.43 -5.58 -19.21
C THR A 153 21.28 -7.09 -19.15
N ALA A 154 20.12 -7.55 -18.67
CA ALA A 154 19.83 -8.98 -18.63
C ALA A 154 19.91 -9.66 -20.01
N LYS A 155 19.70 -8.94 -21.11
CA LYS A 155 19.76 -9.52 -22.48
C LYS A 155 21.18 -9.83 -22.95
N GLU A 156 22.20 -9.41 -22.24
CA GLU A 156 23.59 -9.83 -22.52
C GLU A 156 23.93 -11.18 -21.88
N GLY A 157 23.12 -11.65 -20.92
CA GLY A 157 23.28 -12.99 -20.35
C GLY A 157 22.94 -14.08 -21.37
N GLU A 158 23.78 -15.12 -21.43
CA GLU A 158 23.57 -16.24 -22.33
C GLU A 158 22.22 -16.92 -22.06
N ASN A 159 21.47 -17.23 -23.11
CA ASN A 159 20.12 -17.85 -23.03
C ASN A 159 19.02 -16.98 -22.38
N ILE A 160 19.22 -15.66 -22.29
CA ILE A 160 18.16 -14.72 -21.89
C ILE A 160 17.63 -14.00 -23.13
N ILE A 161 16.41 -14.35 -23.56
CA ILE A 161 15.76 -13.86 -24.79
C ILE A 161 14.69 -12.81 -24.45
N ALA A 162 13.95 -13.02 -23.36
CA ALA A 162 12.85 -12.16 -22.90
C ALA A 162 11.71 -11.98 -23.93
N ASP A 163 11.33 -13.07 -24.61
CA ASP A 163 10.24 -13.11 -25.59
C ASP A 163 8.91 -13.65 -25.03
N GLY A 164 8.91 -14.10 -23.77
CA GLY A 164 7.75 -14.67 -23.07
C GLY A 164 7.40 -16.10 -23.48
N VAL A 165 8.26 -16.74 -24.27
CA VAL A 165 8.09 -18.09 -24.83
C VAL A 165 9.22 -19.02 -24.39
N ASN A 166 10.47 -18.55 -24.46
CA ASN A 166 11.63 -19.33 -24.04
C ASN A 166 11.87 -19.19 -22.53
N ASN A 167 12.30 -20.28 -21.90
CA ASN A 167 12.58 -20.26 -20.47
C ASN A 167 13.91 -19.53 -20.18
N ASP A 168 13.81 -18.31 -19.70
CA ASP A 168 14.95 -17.45 -19.37
C ASP A 168 15.57 -17.81 -18.01
N ALA A 169 14.94 -18.68 -17.21
CA ALA A 169 15.37 -18.99 -15.85
C ALA A 169 16.80 -19.54 -15.77
N VAL A 170 17.18 -20.40 -16.71
CA VAL A 170 18.52 -20.99 -16.77
C VAL A 170 19.58 -19.92 -17.04
N GLY A 171 19.31 -19.02 -17.99
CA GLY A 171 20.21 -17.92 -18.31
C GLY A 171 20.34 -16.93 -17.14
N ILE A 172 19.23 -16.57 -16.50
CA ILE A 172 19.23 -15.68 -15.34
C ILE A 172 20.04 -16.29 -14.20
N ASN A 173 19.81 -17.56 -13.84
CA ASN A 173 20.56 -18.23 -12.77
C ASN A 173 22.07 -18.33 -13.05
N ALA A 174 22.46 -18.49 -14.32
CA ALA A 174 23.87 -18.50 -14.73
C ALA A 174 24.49 -17.09 -14.70
N PHE A 175 23.71 -16.05 -14.96
CA PHE A 175 24.19 -14.68 -15.06
C PHE A 175 24.31 -13.96 -13.71
N LEU A 176 23.44 -14.29 -12.75
CA LEU A 176 23.47 -13.73 -11.40
C LEU A 176 24.85 -13.79 -10.71
N PRO A 177 25.59 -14.91 -10.66
CA PRO A 177 26.92 -14.94 -10.04
C PRO A 177 27.94 -14.06 -10.76
N VAL A 178 27.84 -13.91 -12.09
CA VAL A 178 28.70 -13.00 -12.86
C VAL A 178 28.46 -11.54 -12.46
N LEU A 179 27.18 -11.15 -12.35
CA LEU A 179 26.82 -9.81 -11.89
C LEU A 179 27.27 -9.53 -10.46
N VAL A 180 27.25 -10.55 -9.58
CA VAL A 180 27.78 -10.45 -8.22
C VAL A 180 29.28 -10.16 -8.22
N ASP A 181 30.07 -10.92 -8.98
CA ASP A 181 31.53 -10.76 -9.05
C ASP A 181 31.93 -9.38 -9.61
N GLU A 182 31.15 -8.84 -10.54
CA GLU A 182 31.34 -7.51 -11.13
C GLU A 182 30.68 -6.37 -10.31
N ASN A 183 30.05 -6.70 -9.17
CA ASN A 183 29.31 -5.77 -8.31
C ASN A 183 28.28 -4.94 -9.09
N ARG A 184 27.43 -5.63 -9.86
CA ARG A 184 26.36 -5.08 -10.71
C ARG A 184 24.98 -5.51 -10.22
N GLU A 185 23.97 -4.75 -10.63
CA GLU A 185 22.56 -5.11 -10.45
C GLU A 185 22.04 -5.93 -11.64
N LEU A 186 20.93 -6.63 -11.45
CA LEU A 186 20.19 -7.23 -12.57
C LEU A 186 19.30 -6.16 -13.22
N LEU A 187 19.70 -5.65 -14.38
CA LEU A 187 18.92 -4.66 -15.14
C LEU A 187 18.03 -5.33 -16.19
N LEU A 188 16.73 -5.40 -15.92
CA LEU A 188 15.73 -5.95 -16.84
C LEU A 188 15.21 -4.83 -17.76
N VAL A 189 15.54 -4.96 -19.05
CA VAL A 189 15.07 -4.08 -20.13
C VAL A 189 13.74 -4.58 -20.70
N PRO A 190 13.00 -3.79 -21.50
CA PRO A 190 11.69 -4.17 -22.02
C PRO A 190 11.70 -5.56 -22.71
N GLY A 191 10.75 -6.40 -22.30
CA GLY A 191 10.70 -7.81 -22.65
C GLY A 191 9.88 -8.60 -21.62
N ILE A 192 9.45 -9.81 -22.01
CA ILE A 192 8.74 -10.72 -21.12
C ILE A 192 9.69 -11.88 -20.81
N TYR A 193 10.15 -11.97 -19.57
CA TYR A 193 11.09 -12.99 -19.12
C TYR A 193 10.28 -14.17 -18.58
N LEU A 194 10.16 -15.26 -19.36
CA LEU A 194 9.41 -16.45 -18.94
C LEU A 194 10.29 -17.28 -18.03
N VAL A 195 9.79 -17.63 -16.85
CA VAL A 195 10.53 -18.37 -15.83
C VAL A 195 9.73 -19.61 -15.45
N ASN A 196 10.27 -20.79 -15.78
CA ASN A 196 9.65 -22.09 -15.47
C ASN A 196 10.34 -22.85 -14.33
N ASP A 197 11.44 -22.32 -13.80
CA ASP A 197 12.21 -22.89 -12.70
C ASP A 197 12.39 -21.84 -11.59
N ASP A 198 12.61 -22.30 -10.36
CA ASP A 198 12.84 -21.39 -9.24
C ASP A 198 14.09 -20.52 -9.45
N ILE A 199 14.00 -19.25 -9.05
CA ILE A 199 15.12 -18.30 -9.10
C ILE A 199 15.21 -17.59 -7.75
N THR A 200 16.43 -17.45 -7.23
CA THR A 200 16.71 -16.59 -6.07
C THR A 200 17.62 -15.46 -6.50
N ILE A 201 17.19 -14.22 -6.27
CA ILE A 201 17.90 -12.99 -6.65
C ILE A 201 18.33 -12.27 -5.37
N ASP A 202 19.62 -12.33 -5.08
CA ASP A 202 20.25 -11.75 -3.89
C ASP A 202 20.92 -10.38 -4.14
N ILE A 203 20.91 -9.90 -5.39
CA ILE A 203 21.42 -8.58 -5.81
C ILE A 203 20.28 -7.63 -6.14
N PRO A 204 20.49 -6.30 -6.13
CA PRO A 204 19.48 -5.35 -6.57
C PRO A 204 18.99 -5.68 -7.99
N VAL A 205 17.70 -5.46 -8.24
CA VAL A 205 17.09 -5.64 -9.55
C VAL A 205 16.38 -4.36 -9.98
N THR A 206 16.65 -3.91 -11.21
CA THR A 206 15.99 -2.75 -11.81
C THR A 206 15.11 -3.19 -12.96
N PHE A 207 13.83 -2.85 -12.91
CA PHE A 207 12.89 -3.07 -14.00
C PHE A 207 12.70 -1.79 -14.79
N GLN A 208 13.12 -1.75 -16.04
CA GLN A 208 12.74 -0.66 -16.94
C GLN A 208 11.25 -0.79 -17.34
N PRO A 209 10.56 0.32 -17.66
CA PRO A 209 9.16 0.28 -18.11
C PRO A 209 8.97 -0.69 -19.28
N GLY A 210 8.12 -1.71 -19.10
CA GLY A 210 7.87 -2.76 -20.09
C GLY A 210 8.67 -4.06 -19.89
N ALA A 211 9.53 -4.14 -18.88
CA ALA A 211 10.13 -5.39 -18.42
C ALA A 211 9.13 -6.13 -17.51
N ILE A 212 8.81 -7.38 -17.85
CA ILE A 212 7.87 -8.21 -17.09
C ILE A 212 8.51 -9.58 -16.85
N ILE A 213 8.61 -10.01 -15.60
CA ILE A 213 8.90 -11.41 -15.30
C ILE A 213 7.58 -12.18 -15.21
N LYS A 214 7.56 -13.35 -15.84
CA LYS A 214 6.39 -14.20 -16.03
C LYS A 214 6.68 -15.60 -15.48
N PRO A 215 6.49 -15.85 -14.16
CA PRO A 215 6.62 -17.19 -13.58
C PRO A 215 5.51 -18.12 -14.08
N ARG A 216 5.85 -19.35 -14.48
CA ARG A 216 4.92 -20.39 -14.94
C ARG A 216 5.33 -21.76 -14.42
N ASN A 217 4.47 -22.76 -14.61
CA ASN A 217 4.72 -24.16 -14.22
C ASN A 217 5.08 -24.37 -12.73
N GLY A 218 4.58 -23.50 -11.86
CA GLY A 218 4.85 -23.57 -10.41
C GLY A 218 6.18 -22.98 -9.97
N ALA A 219 6.91 -22.30 -10.85
CA ALA A 219 8.14 -21.60 -10.52
C ALA A 219 7.92 -20.52 -9.46
N GLN A 220 8.83 -20.45 -8.50
CA GLN A 220 8.87 -19.47 -7.43
C GLN A 220 10.11 -18.59 -7.55
N LEU A 221 9.90 -17.28 -7.57
CA LEU A 221 10.98 -16.29 -7.63
C LEU A 221 11.10 -15.59 -6.29
N THR A 222 12.29 -15.63 -5.72
CA THR A 222 12.59 -15.02 -4.43
C THR A 222 13.53 -13.84 -4.60
N PHE A 223 13.11 -12.66 -4.14
CA PHE A 223 13.87 -11.43 -4.14
C PHE A 223 14.32 -11.11 -2.71
N ASN A 224 15.62 -11.22 -2.46
CA ASN A 224 16.23 -10.94 -1.15
C ASN A 224 16.89 -9.56 -1.08
N SER A 225 16.87 -8.81 -2.18
CA SER A 225 17.48 -7.48 -2.30
C SER A 225 16.49 -6.42 -2.80
N GLU A 226 17.00 -5.22 -3.08
CA GLU A 226 16.19 -4.08 -3.52
C GLU A 226 15.56 -4.33 -4.90
N ILE A 227 14.27 -3.97 -5.04
CA ILE A 227 13.57 -3.91 -6.34
C ILE A 227 13.36 -2.45 -6.71
N ARG A 228 13.93 -2.02 -7.83
CA ARG A 228 13.81 -0.66 -8.39
C ARG A 228 12.86 -0.68 -9.58
N ALA A 229 11.63 -0.24 -9.34
CA ALA A 229 10.60 -0.13 -10.36
C ALA A 229 9.64 1.03 -10.04
N GLY A 230 9.12 1.68 -11.08
CA GLY A 230 8.04 2.66 -10.93
C GLY A 230 6.68 2.02 -10.67
N CYS A 231 5.61 2.82 -10.81
CA CYS A 231 4.23 2.35 -10.69
C CYS A 231 3.73 1.74 -12.01
N TYR A 232 4.27 0.58 -12.40
CA TYR A 232 3.85 -0.20 -13.56
C TYR A 232 4.00 -1.71 -13.30
N LYS A 233 3.30 -2.52 -14.09
CA LYS A 233 3.33 -3.98 -13.98
C LYS A 233 4.73 -4.52 -14.29
N ILE A 234 5.28 -5.32 -13.36
CA ILE A 234 6.56 -6.00 -13.51
C ILE A 234 6.46 -7.51 -13.28
N PHE A 235 5.37 -7.99 -12.66
CA PHE A 235 5.08 -9.39 -12.45
C PHE A 235 3.81 -9.81 -13.18
N ASP A 236 3.90 -10.92 -13.91
CA ASP A 236 2.77 -11.58 -14.54
C ASP A 236 2.65 -13.02 -14.02
N THR A 237 1.85 -13.22 -12.97
CA THR A 237 1.70 -14.52 -12.30
C THR A 237 0.32 -15.14 -12.52
N GLU A 238 0.21 -16.47 -12.40
CA GLU A 238 -1.04 -17.23 -12.47
C GLU A 238 -1.68 -17.48 -11.08
N ASP A 239 -1.15 -16.88 -10.01
CA ASP A 239 -1.68 -17.10 -8.66
C ASP A 239 -3.14 -16.64 -8.54
N ASP A 240 -4.01 -17.52 -8.01
CA ASP A 240 -5.39 -17.18 -7.64
C ASP A 240 -5.64 -17.48 -6.15
N PHE A 241 -5.32 -16.50 -5.31
CA PHE A 241 -5.51 -16.61 -3.87
C PHE A 241 -6.98 -16.44 -3.42
N TYR A 242 -7.92 -16.19 -4.32
CA TYR A 242 -9.34 -16.26 -3.97
C TYR A 242 -9.84 -17.70 -4.03
N ALA A 243 -9.52 -18.43 -5.10
CA ALA A 243 -9.86 -19.85 -5.21
C ALA A 243 -9.00 -20.72 -4.27
N GLU A 244 -7.69 -20.46 -4.24
CA GLU A 244 -6.70 -21.25 -3.52
C GLU A 244 -5.91 -20.38 -2.51
N PRO A 245 -6.53 -19.93 -1.42
CA PRO A 245 -5.92 -18.97 -0.48
C PRO A 245 -4.67 -19.50 0.23
N GLU A 246 -4.48 -20.82 0.26
CA GLU A 246 -3.34 -21.51 0.88
C GLU A 246 -2.27 -21.94 -0.14
N ALA A 247 -2.44 -21.61 -1.43
CA ALA A 247 -1.45 -21.91 -2.45
C ALA A 247 -0.10 -21.24 -2.15
N LYS A 248 0.96 -21.89 -2.64
CA LYS A 248 2.30 -21.30 -2.67
C LYS A 248 2.29 -20.09 -3.58
N THR A 249 3.04 -19.05 -3.20
CA THR A 249 3.16 -17.86 -4.04
C THR A 249 4.26 -18.01 -5.08
N SER A 250 4.00 -17.52 -6.31
CA SER A 250 5.00 -17.47 -7.38
C SER A 250 6.09 -16.40 -7.14
N ILE A 251 5.84 -15.41 -6.28
CA ILE A 251 6.76 -14.30 -6.02
C ILE A 251 6.96 -14.16 -4.51
N LYS A 252 8.19 -14.05 -4.04
CA LYS A 252 8.54 -13.81 -2.64
C LYS A 252 9.46 -12.61 -2.53
N ILE A 253 9.15 -11.67 -1.64
CA ILE A 253 9.92 -10.42 -1.46
C ILE A 253 10.16 -10.22 0.03
N THR A 254 11.42 -10.26 0.46
CA THR A 254 11.79 -10.28 1.90
C THR A 254 12.32 -8.94 2.41
N GLY A 255 12.77 -8.04 1.53
CA GLY A 255 13.57 -6.87 1.89
C GLY A 255 12.93 -5.49 1.71
N VAL A 256 11.90 -5.33 0.87
CA VAL A 256 11.38 -4.01 0.46
C VAL A 256 9.86 -3.92 0.52
N ASN A 257 9.36 -2.68 0.61
CA ASN A 257 7.95 -2.41 0.44
C ASN A 257 7.51 -2.74 -0.98
N VAL A 258 6.26 -3.17 -1.12
CA VAL A 258 5.73 -3.72 -2.38
C VAL A 258 4.51 -2.91 -2.83
N ARG A 259 4.36 -2.77 -4.14
CA ARG A 259 3.32 -1.96 -4.77
C ARG A 259 2.27 -2.83 -5.47
N PRO A 260 0.95 -2.56 -5.31
CA PRO A 260 -0.10 -3.21 -6.10
C PRO A 260 0.12 -3.13 -7.62
N GLU A 261 0.68 -2.03 -8.11
CA GLU A 261 0.93 -1.78 -9.54
C GLU A 261 1.90 -2.78 -10.15
N TRP A 262 2.83 -3.33 -9.35
CA TRP A 262 3.76 -4.36 -9.81
C TRP A 262 3.05 -5.62 -10.27
N PHE A 263 1.84 -5.86 -9.77
CA PHE A 263 0.96 -6.98 -10.13
C PHE A 263 -0.21 -6.55 -11.03
N GLY A 264 -0.19 -5.33 -11.55
CA GLY A 264 -1.16 -4.82 -12.52
C GLY A 264 -2.32 -4.01 -11.94
N ALA A 265 -2.29 -3.65 -10.65
CA ALA A 265 -3.24 -2.64 -10.14
C ALA A 265 -3.04 -1.30 -10.85
N THR A 266 -4.10 -0.50 -10.94
CA THR A 266 -4.06 0.85 -11.52
C THR A 266 -4.87 1.82 -10.68
N THR A 267 -4.49 3.10 -10.74
CA THR A 267 -5.18 4.18 -10.04
C THR A 267 -5.67 5.24 -11.01
N ILE A 268 -6.76 5.91 -10.63
CA ILE A 268 -7.26 7.11 -11.31
C ILE A 268 -7.44 8.27 -10.33
N SER A 269 -7.36 9.49 -10.83
CA SER A 269 -7.58 10.68 -10.00
C SER A 269 -9.05 11.00 -9.77
N ASP A 270 -9.94 10.67 -10.72
CA ASP A 270 -11.37 10.97 -10.66
C ASP A 270 -12.18 9.67 -10.46
N VAL A 271 -12.92 9.58 -9.36
CA VAL A 271 -13.75 8.41 -9.01
C VAL A 271 -14.81 8.12 -10.08
N ASN A 272 -15.26 9.11 -10.86
CA ASN A 272 -16.24 8.90 -11.92
C ASN A 272 -15.72 7.99 -13.05
N ALA A 273 -14.39 7.89 -13.20
CA ALA A 273 -13.77 7.02 -14.20
C ALA A 273 -13.46 5.60 -13.65
N ILE A 274 -13.92 5.25 -12.45
CA ILE A 274 -13.55 3.99 -11.77
C ILE A 274 -13.92 2.73 -12.56
N LEU A 275 -14.98 2.79 -13.35
CA LEU A 275 -15.41 1.67 -14.20
C LEU A 275 -14.55 1.49 -15.45
N ASN A 276 -13.76 2.49 -15.82
CA ASN A 276 -12.91 2.47 -17.01
C ASN A 276 -11.56 1.77 -16.75
N ILE A 277 -11.23 1.49 -15.48
CA ILE A 277 -10.05 0.73 -15.11
C ILE A 277 -10.38 -0.70 -14.72
N ALA A 278 -9.37 -1.57 -14.81
CA ALA A 278 -9.48 -2.97 -14.44
C ALA A 278 -9.58 -3.15 -12.91
N ASP A 279 -10.23 -4.23 -12.50
CA ASP A 279 -10.27 -4.67 -11.10
C ASP A 279 -8.85 -4.92 -10.57
N SER A 280 -8.53 -4.33 -9.42
CA SER A 280 -7.24 -4.47 -8.74
C SER A 280 -7.26 -5.54 -7.64
N SER A 281 -8.39 -6.18 -7.36
CA SER A 281 -8.54 -7.11 -6.22
C SER A 281 -7.52 -8.25 -6.21
N SER A 282 -7.27 -8.89 -7.37
CA SER A 282 -6.26 -9.94 -7.47
C SER A 282 -4.84 -9.41 -7.23
N ALA A 283 -4.52 -8.21 -7.71
CA ALA A 283 -3.21 -7.60 -7.52
C ALA A 283 -2.92 -7.34 -6.03
N PHE A 284 -3.91 -6.87 -5.26
CA PHE A 284 -3.76 -6.70 -3.81
C PHE A 284 -3.52 -8.02 -3.08
N ARG A 285 -4.27 -9.08 -3.44
CA ARG A 285 -4.01 -10.43 -2.88
C ARG A 285 -2.62 -10.94 -3.23
N LYS A 286 -2.15 -10.71 -4.47
CA LYS A 286 -0.82 -11.12 -4.92
C LYS A 286 0.30 -10.36 -4.20
N VAL A 287 0.18 -9.04 -4.05
CA VAL A 287 1.14 -8.25 -3.27
C VAL A 287 1.22 -8.76 -1.85
N PHE A 288 0.08 -8.94 -1.18
CA PHE A 288 0.05 -9.43 0.18
C PHE A 288 0.76 -10.79 0.33
N ARG A 289 0.53 -11.71 -0.61
CA ARG A 289 1.19 -13.02 -0.61
C ARG A 289 2.67 -12.91 -0.96
N ALA A 290 3.05 -11.98 -1.83
CA ALA A 290 4.45 -11.72 -2.14
C ALA A 290 5.25 -11.20 -0.93
N THR A 291 4.62 -10.37 -0.08
CA THR A 291 5.24 -9.83 1.14
C THR A 291 5.21 -10.77 2.32
N THR A 292 4.28 -11.73 2.35
CA THR A 292 4.11 -12.68 3.47
C THR A 292 4.70 -14.06 3.21
N GLY A 293 4.96 -14.40 1.95
CA GLY A 293 5.42 -15.73 1.57
C GLY A 293 4.39 -16.82 1.82
N ASP A 294 4.85 -18.06 1.98
CA ASP A 294 3.95 -19.21 2.19
C ASP A 294 3.43 -19.26 3.63
N PHE A 295 2.33 -19.98 3.88
CA PHE A 295 1.91 -20.23 5.27
C PHE A 295 2.63 -21.47 5.82
N LYS A 296 3.21 -21.37 7.01
CA LYS A 296 3.92 -22.44 7.74
C LYS A 296 3.11 -22.88 8.96
N PRO A 297 3.02 -24.19 9.25
CA PRO A 297 2.27 -24.68 10.41
C PRO A 297 2.93 -24.24 11.72
N ILE A 298 2.14 -23.71 12.65
CA ILE A 298 2.55 -23.45 14.04
C ILE A 298 2.12 -24.64 14.92
N ASN A 299 0.89 -25.09 14.72
CA ASN A 299 0.27 -26.19 15.44
C ASN A 299 -0.88 -26.78 14.60
N SER A 300 -1.65 -27.72 15.15
CA SER A 300 -2.73 -28.40 14.41
C SER A 300 -3.90 -27.51 13.98
N THR A 301 -4.06 -26.32 14.55
CA THR A 301 -5.18 -25.40 14.28
C THR A 301 -4.71 -24.02 13.81
N SER A 302 -3.41 -23.80 13.58
CA SER A 302 -2.88 -22.48 13.22
C SER A 302 -1.64 -22.56 12.34
N TYR A 303 -1.61 -21.70 11.33
CA TYR A 303 -0.51 -21.44 10.42
C TYR A 303 -0.12 -19.95 10.52
N ARG A 304 1.11 -19.65 10.13
CA ARG A 304 1.69 -18.31 10.12
C ARG A 304 2.32 -18.02 8.77
N SER A 305 2.29 -16.78 8.31
CA SER A 305 3.07 -16.37 7.16
C SER A 305 4.57 -16.66 7.35
N GLU A 306 5.29 -16.85 6.25
CA GLU A 306 6.72 -17.17 6.24
C GLU A 306 7.58 -15.96 6.58
N PHE A 307 7.15 -14.76 6.19
CA PHE A 307 7.86 -13.51 6.42
C PHE A 307 7.03 -12.54 7.25
N ILE A 308 7.72 -11.68 8.01
CA ILE A 308 7.13 -10.43 8.49
C ILE A 308 6.79 -9.58 7.27
N CYS A 309 5.51 -9.34 7.08
CA CYS A 309 4.95 -8.57 5.99
C CYS A 309 5.67 -7.22 5.89
N LYS A 310 6.13 -6.87 4.69
CA LYS A 310 6.57 -5.51 4.40
C LYS A 310 5.36 -4.63 4.10
N LYS A 311 5.54 -3.31 4.20
CA LYS A 311 4.43 -2.39 3.98
C LYS A 311 4.02 -2.44 2.50
N ILE A 312 2.72 -2.54 2.28
CA ILE A 312 2.11 -2.39 0.97
C ILE A 312 1.95 -0.89 0.72
N GLU A 313 2.70 -0.37 -0.25
CA GLU A 313 2.72 1.05 -0.57
C GLU A 313 1.63 1.38 -1.59
N LEU A 314 0.66 2.18 -1.15
CA LEU A 314 -0.41 2.65 -2.01
C LEU A 314 0.00 3.94 -2.73
N SER A 315 -0.38 4.03 -4.00
CA SER A 315 -0.24 5.23 -4.82
C SER A 315 -1.36 6.22 -4.52
N ASN A 316 -1.20 7.44 -5.05
CA ASN A 316 -2.27 8.43 -5.04
C ASN A 316 -3.32 8.08 -6.10
N GLY A 317 -4.60 8.22 -5.75
CA GLY A 317 -5.75 7.92 -6.59
C GLY A 317 -6.63 6.80 -6.05
N HIS A 318 -7.57 6.38 -6.90
CA HIS A 318 -8.61 5.42 -6.61
C HIS A 318 -8.30 4.08 -7.27
N TYR A 319 -8.21 3.02 -6.48
CA TYR A 319 -8.17 1.64 -6.95
C TYR A 319 -9.59 1.09 -7.05
N ARG A 320 -9.93 0.47 -8.19
CA ARG A 320 -11.17 -0.30 -8.32
C ARG A 320 -11.01 -1.66 -7.66
N MET A 321 -11.94 -2.01 -6.78
CA MET A 321 -11.96 -3.28 -6.06
C MET A 321 -13.31 -3.99 -6.26
N ASP A 322 -13.34 -5.04 -7.08
CA ASP A 322 -14.55 -5.85 -7.31
C ASP A 322 -14.69 -7.05 -6.35
N LYS A 323 -13.73 -7.25 -5.43
CA LYS A 323 -13.77 -8.31 -4.41
C LYS A 323 -13.24 -7.80 -3.06
N PRO A 324 -13.66 -8.40 -1.94
CA PRO A 324 -13.10 -8.08 -0.62
C PRO A 324 -11.60 -8.40 -0.54
N THR A 325 -10.88 -7.64 0.27
CA THR A 325 -9.44 -7.79 0.52
C THR A 325 -9.22 -8.43 1.88
N THR A 326 -9.05 -9.75 1.90
CA THR A 326 -8.80 -10.54 3.12
C THR A 326 -7.33 -10.92 3.21
N HIS A 327 -6.72 -10.70 4.37
CA HIS A 327 -5.29 -10.93 4.60
C HIS A 327 -5.05 -12.21 5.39
N GLY A 328 -5.45 -12.22 6.66
CA GLY A 328 -5.54 -13.42 7.49
C GLY A 328 -6.93 -13.99 7.38
N PHE A 329 -7.07 -15.31 7.55
CA PHE A 329 -8.35 -15.96 7.37
C PHE A 329 -8.47 -17.23 8.22
N TYR A 330 -9.71 -17.63 8.44
CA TYR A 330 -10.06 -18.89 9.09
C TYR A 330 -10.74 -19.81 8.08
N LYS A 331 -10.27 -21.05 7.95
CA LYS A 331 -10.81 -22.06 7.02
C LYS A 331 -10.74 -23.44 7.67
N ASN A 332 -11.84 -24.18 7.65
CA ASN A 332 -11.91 -25.58 8.11
C ASN A 332 -11.33 -25.84 9.52
N GLY A 333 -11.54 -24.94 10.49
CA GLY A 333 -10.99 -25.13 11.85
C GLY A 333 -9.56 -24.61 12.03
N ILE A 334 -8.96 -24.03 11.00
CA ILE A 334 -7.56 -23.62 10.96
C ILE A 334 -7.46 -22.11 10.74
N PHE A 335 -6.65 -21.44 11.56
CA PHE A 335 -6.32 -20.02 11.42
C PHE A 335 -5.05 -19.82 10.60
N TYR A 336 -5.08 -18.93 9.62
CA TYR A 336 -3.94 -18.52 8.80
C TYR A 336 -3.56 -17.09 9.19
N LYS A 337 -2.55 -16.98 10.05
CA LYS A 337 -2.15 -15.73 10.68
C LYS A 337 -1.11 -14.97 9.88
N ILE A 338 -1.16 -13.64 9.99
CA ILE A 338 -0.23 -12.71 9.32
C ILE A 338 0.83 -12.24 10.32
N ASP A 339 2.09 -12.20 9.91
CA ASP A 339 3.15 -11.54 10.69
C ASP A 339 3.36 -10.09 10.26
N GLY A 340 3.20 -9.16 11.20
CA GLY A 340 3.58 -7.75 11.13
C GLY A 340 3.18 -6.99 9.86
N GLY A 341 3.80 -5.83 9.65
CA GLY A 341 3.61 -5.02 8.45
C GLY A 341 2.22 -4.42 8.30
N GLY A 342 1.82 -4.14 7.06
CA GLY A 342 0.50 -3.57 6.78
C GLY A 342 0.53 -2.66 5.56
N TYR A 343 -0.12 -1.50 5.65
CA TYR A 343 -0.35 -0.61 4.52
C TYR A 343 0.18 0.80 4.80
N THR A 344 0.69 1.45 3.76
CA THR A 344 1.08 2.85 3.83
C THR A 344 0.64 3.57 2.57
N GLY A 345 -0.41 4.38 2.71
CA GLY A 345 -0.89 5.26 1.65
C GLY A 345 -0.32 6.68 1.76
N LYS A 346 -0.89 7.56 0.93
CA LYS A 346 -0.47 8.97 0.80
C LYS A 346 -1.31 9.94 1.63
N GLY A 347 -2.10 9.43 2.56
CA GLY A 347 -2.96 10.20 3.48
C GLY A 347 -4.45 10.02 3.21
N MET A 348 -5.26 10.52 4.14
CA MET A 348 -6.72 10.44 4.10
C MET A 348 -7.25 11.12 2.83
N GLY A 349 -7.87 10.33 1.93
CA GLY A 349 -8.44 10.83 0.67
C GLY A 349 -7.47 10.91 -0.51
N ASN A 350 -6.21 10.47 -0.35
CA ASN A 350 -5.27 10.36 -1.47
C ASN A 350 -5.18 8.92 -1.97
N SER A 351 -4.94 7.95 -1.10
CA SER A 351 -4.96 6.52 -1.45
C SER A 351 -6.32 5.93 -1.11
N ILE A 352 -7.10 5.56 -2.12
CA ILE A 352 -8.51 5.16 -1.93
C ILE A 352 -8.76 3.80 -2.56
N LEU A 353 -9.26 2.85 -1.78
CA LEU A 353 -9.81 1.58 -2.27
C LEU A 353 -11.32 1.77 -2.45
N VAL A 354 -11.79 1.69 -3.70
CA VAL A 354 -13.20 1.87 -4.05
C VAL A 354 -13.81 0.51 -4.40
N TYR A 355 -14.64 0.01 -3.49
CA TYR A 355 -15.34 -1.26 -3.66
C TYR A 355 -16.58 -1.08 -4.53
N THR A 356 -16.64 -1.81 -5.64
CA THR A 356 -17.69 -1.69 -6.68
C THR A 356 -18.59 -2.93 -6.79
N ALA A 357 -18.40 -3.91 -5.91
CA ALA A 357 -19.11 -5.19 -5.91
C ALA A 357 -20.50 -5.12 -5.23
N LEU A 358 -21.52 -4.75 -6.00
CA LEU A 358 -22.87 -4.44 -5.48
C LEU A 358 -23.63 -5.62 -4.85
N GLN A 359 -23.25 -6.84 -5.20
CA GLN A 359 -23.89 -8.06 -4.69
C GLN A 359 -23.16 -8.64 -3.48
N TYR A 360 -22.00 -8.07 -3.11
CA TYR A 360 -21.25 -8.58 -1.97
C TYR A 360 -21.88 -8.10 -0.66
N GLU A 361 -22.51 -9.05 0.04
CA GLU A 361 -23.02 -8.86 1.40
C GLU A 361 -22.23 -9.72 2.40
N GLY A 362 -20.89 -9.61 2.40
CA GLY A 362 -20.05 -10.33 3.34
C GLY A 362 -19.79 -9.59 4.65
N ASN A 363 -18.89 -10.12 5.48
CA ASN A 363 -18.60 -9.57 6.82
C ASN A 363 -17.86 -8.23 6.70
N SER A 364 -16.93 -8.10 5.76
CA SER A 364 -16.24 -6.84 5.50
C SER A 364 -15.66 -6.75 4.08
N PHE A 365 -15.42 -5.52 3.62
CA PHE A 365 -14.71 -5.30 2.35
C PHE A 365 -13.20 -5.35 2.52
N PHE A 366 -12.66 -4.64 3.51
CA PHE A 366 -11.26 -4.72 3.88
C PHE A 366 -11.16 -5.48 5.21
N ASP A 367 -10.56 -6.67 5.17
CA ASP A 367 -10.41 -7.54 6.33
C ASP A 367 -8.94 -7.74 6.67
N PHE A 368 -8.52 -7.09 7.75
CA PHE A 368 -7.23 -7.31 8.37
C PHE A 368 -7.46 -7.99 9.72
N SER A 369 -7.80 -9.28 9.64
CA SER A 369 -7.97 -10.12 10.81
C SER A 369 -6.86 -11.16 10.97
N TYR A 370 -6.77 -11.73 12.16
CA TYR A 370 -5.84 -12.81 12.49
C TYR A 370 -4.38 -12.41 12.35
N GLY A 371 -4.04 -11.20 12.77
CA GLY A 371 -2.65 -10.83 12.98
C GLY A 371 -1.98 -11.74 14.01
N SER A 372 -0.65 -11.83 13.92
CA SER A 372 0.15 -12.51 14.91
C SER A 372 0.42 -11.56 16.08
N TRP A 373 1.48 -11.83 16.84
CA TRP A 373 1.91 -10.98 17.96
C TRP A 373 2.86 -9.88 17.49
N GLU A 374 3.20 -9.87 16.20
CA GLU A 374 4.08 -8.89 15.59
C GLU A 374 3.33 -7.58 15.33
N MET A 375 4.03 -6.45 15.40
CA MET A 375 3.41 -5.15 15.22
C MET A 375 2.88 -4.95 13.79
N HIS A 376 1.59 -4.65 13.69
CA HIS A 376 0.92 -4.29 12.45
C HIS A 376 0.69 -2.78 12.37
N GLU A 377 0.92 -2.17 11.21
CA GLU A 377 0.74 -0.73 10.99
C GLU A 377 0.00 -0.47 9.69
N LEU A 378 -1.15 0.19 9.80
CA LEU A 378 -1.96 0.64 8.67
C LEU A 378 -2.09 2.15 8.72
N THR A 379 -1.66 2.82 7.65
CA THR A 379 -1.68 4.28 7.64
C THR A 379 -2.05 4.92 6.31
N GLY A 380 -2.80 6.02 6.38
CA GLY A 380 -2.92 7.01 5.31
C GLY A 380 -3.73 6.57 4.10
N PHE A 381 -4.85 5.87 4.30
CA PHE A 381 -5.72 5.46 3.19
C PHE A 381 -7.21 5.42 3.58
N LYS A 382 -8.05 5.41 2.54
CA LYS A 382 -9.51 5.31 2.64
C LYS A 382 -10.01 4.02 2.00
N CYS A 383 -11.01 3.39 2.59
CA CYS A 383 -11.86 2.43 1.91
C CYS A 383 -13.27 3.02 1.78
N THR A 384 -13.86 2.91 0.59
CA THR A 384 -15.24 3.33 0.34
C THR A 384 -15.92 2.35 -0.59
N ALA A 385 -17.24 2.40 -0.66
CA ALA A 385 -18.01 1.71 -1.69
C ALA A 385 -18.59 2.70 -2.69
N TYR A 386 -18.79 2.28 -3.93
CA TYR A 386 -19.47 3.06 -4.96
C TYR A 386 -20.41 2.17 -5.76
N ASN A 387 -21.67 2.60 -5.90
CA ASN A 387 -22.61 1.98 -6.81
C ASN A 387 -22.64 2.73 -8.15
N PRO A 388 -22.01 2.19 -9.20
CA PRO A 388 -21.99 2.84 -10.51
C PRO A 388 -23.33 2.81 -11.24
N LEU A 389 -24.24 1.88 -10.89
CA LEU A 389 -25.53 1.75 -11.58
C LEU A 389 -26.51 2.83 -11.15
N GLU A 390 -26.42 3.25 -9.89
CA GLU A 390 -27.29 4.26 -9.27
C GLU A 390 -26.56 5.59 -9.04
N ASP A 391 -25.27 5.65 -9.37
CA ASP A 391 -24.37 6.77 -9.08
C ASP A 391 -24.39 7.16 -7.58
N ASP A 392 -24.39 6.16 -6.70
CA ASP A 392 -24.39 6.36 -5.24
C ASP A 392 -22.95 6.13 -4.67
N PRO A 393 -22.22 7.19 -4.28
CA PRO A 393 -20.86 7.13 -3.73
C PRO A 393 -20.76 6.49 -2.34
N TYR A 394 -21.88 6.04 -1.76
CA TYR A 394 -21.96 5.49 -0.41
C TYR A 394 -22.84 4.23 -0.32
N TYR A 395 -23.00 3.49 -1.42
CA TYR A 395 -23.87 2.31 -1.43
C TYR A 395 -23.11 1.01 -1.14
N ALA A 396 -23.22 0.53 0.09
CA ALA A 396 -22.84 -0.83 0.48
C ALA A 396 -23.82 -1.46 1.47
N ARG A 397 -23.97 -2.78 1.36
CA ARG A 397 -24.69 -3.68 2.27
C ARG A 397 -23.73 -4.70 2.88
N VAL A 398 -22.79 -4.23 3.68
CA VAL A 398 -21.75 -5.09 4.30
C VAL A 398 -21.81 -5.03 5.82
N GLY A 399 -21.20 -6.01 6.48
CA GLY A 399 -20.98 -5.94 7.93
C GLY A 399 -20.17 -4.68 8.30
N ALA A 400 -18.97 -4.56 7.75
CA ALA A 400 -18.11 -3.39 7.89
C ALA A 400 -17.40 -3.00 6.58
N ILE A 401 -17.08 -1.72 6.36
CA ILE A 401 -16.14 -1.35 5.27
C ILE A 401 -14.74 -1.87 5.61
N MET A 402 -14.29 -1.65 6.85
CA MET A 402 -13.04 -2.16 7.37
C MET A 402 -13.27 -2.98 8.64
N LEU A 403 -12.68 -4.18 8.70
CA LEU A 403 -12.61 -5.01 9.88
C LEU A 403 -11.15 -5.20 10.29
N PHE A 404 -10.87 -4.87 11.55
CA PHE A 404 -9.62 -5.13 12.23
C PHE A 404 -9.90 -6.08 13.39
N GLY A 405 -9.62 -7.37 13.20
CA GLY A 405 -10.09 -8.44 14.07
C GLY A 405 -8.99 -9.34 14.60
N SER A 406 -9.15 -9.89 15.81
CA SER A 406 -8.33 -11.00 16.33
C SER A 406 -6.82 -10.80 16.14
N THR A 407 -6.33 -9.61 16.49
CA THR A 407 -4.96 -9.17 16.24
C THR A 407 -4.39 -8.56 17.52
N ASP A 408 -3.14 -8.89 17.83
CA ASP A 408 -2.41 -8.28 18.91
C ASP A 408 -1.43 -7.25 18.33
N SER A 409 -1.24 -6.10 19.00
CA SER A 409 -0.31 -5.03 18.59
C SER A 409 -0.63 -4.40 17.22
N LEU A 410 -1.63 -3.52 17.19
CA LEU A 410 -2.08 -2.82 15.98
C LEU A 410 -1.92 -1.31 16.10
N ILE A 411 -1.40 -0.68 15.05
CA ILE A 411 -1.40 0.78 14.87
C ILE A 411 -2.26 1.14 13.66
N THR A 412 -3.29 1.97 13.88
CA THR A 412 -4.07 2.58 12.79
C THR A 412 -3.93 4.11 12.82
N ASN A 413 -3.42 4.70 11.74
CA ASN A 413 -3.19 6.14 11.69
C ASN A 413 -3.69 6.74 10.38
N GLU A 414 -4.51 7.78 10.44
CA GLU A 414 -5.06 8.44 9.24
C GLU A 414 -5.87 7.47 8.37
N ILE A 415 -6.82 6.76 8.99
CA ILE A 415 -7.68 5.77 8.34
C ILE A 415 -9.09 6.34 8.15
N TRP A 416 -9.65 6.13 6.96
CA TRP A 416 -10.99 6.60 6.61
C TRP A 416 -11.86 5.48 6.03
N ALA A 417 -13.08 5.33 6.53
CA ALA A 417 -14.10 4.48 5.92
C ALA A 417 -15.36 5.26 5.54
N SER A 418 -16.02 4.89 4.44
CA SER A 418 -17.33 5.43 4.07
C SER A 418 -18.18 4.46 3.27
N GLY A 419 -19.49 4.69 3.29
CA GLY A 419 -20.41 4.03 2.35
C GLY A 419 -21.10 2.77 2.85
N ALA A 420 -20.99 2.41 4.14
CA ALA A 420 -21.80 1.33 4.72
C ALA A 420 -23.20 1.84 5.13
N LYS A 421 -23.93 2.41 4.16
CA LYS A 421 -25.22 3.11 4.35
C LYS A 421 -26.41 2.18 4.58
N TYR A 422 -26.30 0.91 4.21
CA TYR A 422 -27.39 -0.06 4.29
C TYR A 422 -27.05 -1.25 5.17
N ILE A 423 -28.06 -1.74 5.89
CA ILE A 423 -27.94 -2.96 6.70
C ILE A 423 -27.89 -4.18 5.78
N ARG A 424 -27.00 -5.11 6.07
CA ARG A 424 -26.93 -6.44 5.45
C ARG A 424 -28.06 -7.33 5.96
N ASN A 425 -28.60 -8.18 5.11
CA ASN A 425 -29.56 -9.19 5.53
C ASN A 425 -28.83 -10.52 5.76
N ASP A 426 -28.83 -11.03 6.99
CA ASP A 426 -28.24 -12.34 7.28
C ASP A 426 -29.19 -13.48 6.87
N PRO A 427 -28.66 -14.67 6.53
CA PRO A 427 -29.48 -15.84 6.18
C PRO A 427 -30.47 -16.27 7.27
N ASP A 428 -30.19 -15.94 8.54
CA ASP A 428 -31.06 -16.22 9.68
C ASP A 428 -32.19 -15.17 9.86
N GLY A 429 -32.26 -14.17 8.98
CA GLY A 429 -33.23 -13.08 9.02
C GLY A 429 -32.83 -11.91 9.93
N THR A 430 -31.67 -11.98 10.59
CA THR A 430 -31.18 -10.87 11.39
C THR A 430 -30.62 -9.76 10.50
N ARG A 431 -30.81 -8.52 10.94
CA ARG A 431 -30.35 -7.31 10.24
C ARG A 431 -29.25 -6.64 11.04
N ARG A 432 -28.01 -6.77 10.59
CA ARG A 432 -26.82 -6.20 11.25
C ARG A 432 -25.81 -5.70 10.21
N GLY A 433 -24.79 -4.97 10.66
CA GLY A 433 -23.75 -4.40 9.82
C GLY A 433 -23.89 -2.88 9.64
N GLY A 434 -23.43 -2.40 8.49
CA GLY A 434 -23.44 -0.97 8.19
C GLY A 434 -22.35 -0.19 8.95
N VAL A 435 -21.28 -0.85 9.40
CA VAL A 435 -20.20 -0.21 10.15
C VAL A 435 -19.15 0.35 9.19
N GLY A 436 -18.64 1.57 9.44
CA GLY A 436 -17.44 2.04 8.74
C GLY A 436 -16.21 1.22 9.13
N ILE A 437 -15.84 1.28 10.41
CA ILE A 437 -14.69 0.52 10.95
C ILE A 437 -15.13 -0.31 12.17
N GLN A 438 -15.00 -1.62 12.07
CA GLN A 438 -15.16 -2.54 13.19
C GLN A 438 -13.79 -2.95 13.72
N PHE A 439 -13.56 -2.67 15.00
CA PHE A 439 -12.47 -3.24 15.78
C PHE A 439 -13.00 -4.37 16.65
N GLU A 440 -12.34 -5.51 16.63
CA GLU A 440 -12.79 -6.71 17.33
C GLU A 440 -11.63 -7.51 17.91
N SER A 441 -11.73 -7.90 19.19
CA SER A 441 -10.77 -8.79 19.85
C SER A 441 -9.33 -8.29 19.67
N LEU A 442 -9.11 -7.03 20.03
CA LEU A 442 -7.81 -6.36 19.90
C LEU A 442 -7.18 -6.11 21.26
N VAL A 443 -5.88 -6.37 21.34
CA VAL A 443 -5.05 -6.02 22.49
C VAL A 443 -3.87 -5.20 21.99
N ASP A 444 -3.48 -4.18 22.76
CA ASP A 444 -2.40 -3.25 22.40
C ASP A 444 -2.66 -2.52 21.07
N HIS A 445 -3.87 -1.99 20.92
CA HIS A 445 -4.25 -1.18 19.77
C HIS A 445 -4.09 0.32 20.05
N SER A 446 -3.27 0.98 19.24
CA SER A 446 -3.13 2.43 19.24
C SER A 446 -3.68 3.03 17.95
N PHE A 447 -4.46 4.11 18.04
CA PHE A 447 -4.97 4.77 16.84
C PHE A 447 -4.88 6.29 16.88
N CYS A 448 -4.79 6.90 15.70
CA CYS A 448 -4.83 8.35 15.54
C CYS A 448 -5.57 8.74 14.25
N ASN A 449 -6.44 9.75 14.34
CA ASN A 449 -7.14 10.34 13.20
C ASN A 449 -7.96 9.31 12.41
N LEU A 450 -9.06 8.85 13.00
CA LEU A 450 -10.04 8.00 12.34
C LEU A 450 -11.22 8.86 11.87
N LEU A 451 -11.59 8.79 10.59
CA LEU A 451 -12.74 9.50 10.02
C LEU A 451 -13.72 8.52 9.39
N ILE A 452 -14.99 8.61 9.74
CA ILE A 452 -16.03 7.77 9.16
C ILE A 452 -17.23 8.62 8.78
N GLU A 453 -17.72 8.41 7.56
CA GLU A 453 -18.85 9.15 7.03
C GLU A 453 -19.86 8.27 6.30
N HIS A 454 -21.12 8.70 6.32
CA HIS A 454 -22.21 8.09 5.55
C HIS A 454 -22.36 6.58 5.75
N CYS A 455 -22.12 6.11 6.98
CA CYS A 455 -22.36 4.75 7.42
C CYS A 455 -23.59 4.68 8.33
N ILE A 456 -24.05 3.48 8.68
CA ILE A 456 -25.05 3.31 9.72
C ILE A 456 -24.41 3.53 11.08
N ASN A 457 -23.31 2.83 11.32
CA ASN A 457 -22.48 2.99 12.50
C ASN A 457 -21.10 3.47 12.04
N GLY A 458 -20.52 4.46 12.72
CA GLY A 458 -19.21 5.01 12.41
C GLY A 458 -18.10 4.00 12.72
N ILE A 459 -17.66 4.02 13.97
CA ILE A 459 -16.69 3.07 14.52
C ILE A 459 -17.36 2.21 15.57
N ALA A 460 -17.03 0.92 15.60
CA ALA A 460 -17.46 0.02 16.65
C ALA A 460 -16.27 -0.74 17.29
N PHE A 461 -16.27 -0.85 18.62
CA PHE A 461 -15.31 -1.63 19.39
C PHE A 461 -15.98 -2.81 20.10
N SER A 462 -15.41 -4.02 19.98
CA SER A 462 -15.89 -5.20 20.70
C SER A 462 -14.74 -6.05 21.23
N SER A 463 -14.69 -6.27 22.54
CA SER A 463 -13.61 -7.05 23.18
C SER A 463 -12.23 -6.43 22.96
N CYS A 464 -12.12 -5.10 23.08
CA CYS A 464 -10.91 -4.37 22.74
C CYS A 464 -10.27 -3.67 23.94
N ILE A 465 -8.93 -3.64 23.94
CA ILE A 465 -8.10 -2.75 24.75
C ILE A 465 -7.43 -1.78 23.77
N SER A 466 -7.85 -0.51 23.77
CA SER A 466 -7.38 0.46 22.78
C SER A 466 -7.23 1.86 23.35
N THR A 467 -6.23 2.57 22.83
CA THR A 467 -6.01 3.99 23.13
C THR A 467 -5.83 4.79 21.85
N GLY A 468 -6.32 6.02 21.83
CA GLY A 468 -6.12 6.83 20.64
C GLY A 468 -6.58 8.27 20.75
N VAL A 469 -6.39 8.98 19.64
CA VAL A 469 -6.67 10.42 19.54
C VAL A 469 -7.43 10.70 18.25
N ASN A 470 -8.43 11.57 18.32
CA ASN A 470 -9.24 12.05 17.20
C ASN A 470 -10.01 10.95 16.47
N ILE A 471 -11.28 10.81 16.83
CA ILE A 471 -12.29 10.15 16.01
C ILE A 471 -13.23 11.22 15.48
N LYS A 472 -13.61 11.11 14.20
CA LYS A 472 -14.62 11.97 13.57
C LYS A 472 -15.69 11.12 12.91
N GLY A 473 -16.93 11.33 13.32
CA GLY A 473 -18.11 10.78 12.68
C GLY A 473 -18.91 11.89 11.99
N PHE A 474 -19.30 11.65 10.74
CA PHE A 474 -20.04 12.62 9.94
C PHE A 474 -21.20 11.96 9.18
N SER A 475 -22.43 12.45 9.41
CA SER A 475 -23.63 11.98 8.72
C SER A 475 -23.85 10.45 8.83
N ASN A 476 -23.39 9.82 9.92
CA ASN A 476 -23.71 8.42 10.21
C ASN A 476 -25.12 8.33 10.83
N THR A 477 -25.91 7.32 10.47
CA THR A 477 -27.36 7.37 10.77
C THR A 477 -27.73 6.92 12.19
N ILE A 478 -27.02 5.95 12.77
CA ILE A 478 -27.31 5.39 14.11
C ILE A 478 -26.30 5.85 15.16
N SER A 479 -25.00 5.70 14.88
CA SER A 479 -23.94 6.05 15.81
C SER A 479 -22.68 6.48 15.08
N ASP A 480 -21.87 7.32 15.73
CA ASP A 480 -20.53 7.68 15.25
C ASP A 480 -19.46 6.85 15.97
N PHE A 481 -19.69 6.56 17.24
CA PHE A 481 -18.81 5.79 18.09
C PHE A 481 -19.61 4.80 18.94
N ALA A 482 -19.38 3.52 18.73
CA ALA A 482 -20.17 2.45 19.35
C ALA A 482 -19.30 1.38 20.02
N PHE A 483 -19.90 0.70 20.99
CA PHE A 483 -19.35 -0.49 21.63
C PHE A 483 -20.28 -1.66 21.34
N GLY A 484 -19.77 -2.68 20.68
CA GLY A 484 -20.57 -3.76 20.13
C GLY A 484 -19.90 -4.41 18.94
N ASN A 485 -20.21 -5.68 18.73
CA ASN A 485 -19.96 -6.32 17.47
C ASN A 485 -21.20 -6.24 16.59
N PHE A 486 -21.08 -5.54 15.47
CA PHE A 486 -22.19 -5.36 14.53
C PHE A 486 -22.02 -6.19 13.27
N ILE A 487 -20.93 -6.95 13.14
CA ILE A 487 -20.75 -7.86 12.01
C ILE A 487 -21.47 -9.20 12.25
N PRO A 488 -21.83 -9.92 11.18
CA PRO A 488 -22.47 -11.23 11.28
C PRO A 488 -21.60 -12.29 11.95
N GLU A 489 -22.20 -13.39 12.44
CA GLU A 489 -21.62 -14.48 13.25
C GLU A 489 -21.54 -14.26 14.78
N TRP A 490 -21.84 -13.06 15.26
CA TRP A 490 -21.91 -12.77 16.70
C TRP A 490 -23.34 -12.89 17.26
N PRO A 491 -23.56 -12.97 18.58
CA PRO A 491 -24.88 -12.79 19.18
C PRO A 491 -25.43 -11.38 18.89
N PRO A 492 -26.77 -11.17 18.92
CA PRO A 492 -27.34 -9.82 18.90
C PRO A 492 -26.64 -8.92 19.92
N VAL A 493 -26.52 -7.61 19.62
CA VAL A 493 -25.83 -6.66 20.52
C VAL A 493 -26.38 -6.72 21.95
N SER A 494 -27.68 -6.93 22.11
CA SER A 494 -28.35 -7.12 23.40
C SER A 494 -28.00 -8.41 24.16
N GLU A 495 -27.20 -9.30 23.58
CA GLU A 495 -26.80 -10.59 24.16
C GLU A 495 -25.27 -10.70 24.27
N GLN A 496 -24.54 -9.66 23.86
CA GLN A 496 -23.08 -9.65 23.89
C GLN A 496 -22.55 -9.37 25.30
N THR A 497 -21.72 -10.29 25.78
CA THR A 497 -21.13 -10.26 27.12
C THR A 497 -19.68 -9.78 27.14
N THR A 498 -19.18 -9.24 26.02
CA THR A 498 -17.80 -8.76 25.88
C THR A 498 -17.55 -7.50 26.71
N SER A 499 -16.29 -7.27 27.04
CA SER A 499 -15.83 -6.09 27.78
C SER A 499 -14.82 -5.28 26.99
N ASN A 500 -14.80 -3.96 27.22
CA ASN A 500 -13.89 -3.04 26.53
C ASN A 500 -13.14 -2.16 27.53
N ILE A 501 -11.88 -1.83 27.22
CA ILE A 501 -11.07 -0.83 27.92
C ILE A 501 -10.56 0.17 26.89
N ILE A 502 -11.21 1.34 26.82
CA ILE A 502 -10.98 2.30 25.74
C ILE A 502 -10.65 3.69 26.31
N SER A 503 -9.56 4.29 25.84
CA SER A 503 -9.17 5.66 26.21
C SER A 503 -8.98 6.54 24.97
N ILE A 504 -9.72 7.64 24.88
CA ILE A 504 -9.78 8.53 23.72
C ILE A 504 -9.67 9.99 24.14
N SER A 505 -8.89 10.76 23.38
CA SER A 505 -8.91 12.21 23.39
C SER A 505 -9.35 12.77 22.04
N GLY A 506 -10.42 13.55 22.02
CA GLY A 506 -11.02 14.09 20.81
C GLY A 506 -11.95 13.09 20.12
N LEU A 507 -13.26 13.29 20.28
CA LEU A 507 -14.30 12.59 19.53
C LEU A 507 -15.27 13.64 19.00
N GLU A 508 -15.34 13.80 17.68
CA GLU A 508 -16.25 14.73 17.01
C GLU A 508 -17.38 13.94 16.34
N SER A 509 -18.61 14.36 16.60
CA SER A 509 -19.82 13.84 15.98
C SER A 509 -20.59 14.99 15.35
N LYS A 510 -21.04 14.78 14.11
CA LYS A 510 -21.83 15.76 13.39
C LYS A 510 -22.89 15.09 12.53
N ALA A 511 -24.11 15.64 12.58
CA ALA A 511 -25.26 15.20 11.79
C ALA A 511 -25.64 13.71 11.99
N CYS A 512 -25.33 13.14 13.15
CA CYS A 512 -25.75 11.77 13.48
C CYS A 512 -27.22 11.74 13.95
N GLY A 513 -28.07 10.95 13.29
CA GLY A 513 -29.52 11.01 13.49
C GLY A 513 -30.03 10.37 14.78
N ALA A 514 -29.34 9.39 15.35
CA ALA A 514 -29.76 8.72 16.58
C ALA A 514 -28.84 9.04 17.76
N THR A 515 -27.91 8.14 18.08
CA THR A 515 -27.07 8.20 19.27
C THR A 515 -25.59 8.21 18.91
N PRO A 516 -24.92 9.38 18.82
CA PRO A 516 -23.52 9.51 18.48
C PRO A 516 -22.61 8.56 19.25
N LEU A 517 -22.79 8.48 20.57
CA LEU A 517 -22.09 7.56 21.45
C LEU A 517 -23.03 6.43 21.88
N PHE A 518 -22.74 5.19 21.51
CA PHE A 518 -23.63 4.06 21.78
C PHE A 518 -22.93 2.91 22.51
N PHE A 519 -23.47 2.50 23.66
CA PHE A 519 -22.95 1.39 24.47
C PHE A 519 -23.82 0.13 24.33
N GLY A 520 -23.39 -0.77 23.45
CA GLY A 520 -24.08 -2.02 23.14
C GLY A 520 -23.72 -3.20 24.04
N THR A 521 -22.48 -3.30 24.51
CA THR A 521 -21.95 -4.47 25.25
C THR A 521 -22.06 -4.33 26.77
N ASN A 522 -22.00 -5.46 27.47
CA ASN A 522 -22.22 -5.56 28.91
C ASN A 522 -21.26 -4.70 29.76
N GLU A 523 -19.96 -4.64 29.46
CA GLU A 523 -19.00 -3.92 30.31
C GLU A 523 -18.02 -3.03 29.53
N ASN A 524 -18.24 -1.71 29.55
CA ASN A 524 -17.35 -0.74 28.91
C ASN A 524 -16.66 0.15 29.94
N ASN A 525 -15.34 -0.01 30.11
CA ASN A 525 -14.51 0.88 30.92
C ASN A 525 -13.87 1.94 30.01
N VAL A 526 -14.36 3.17 30.11
CA VAL A 526 -14.00 4.21 29.14
C VAL A 526 -13.39 5.45 29.79
N VAL A 527 -12.45 6.07 29.09
CA VAL A 527 -11.99 7.43 29.35
C VAL A 527 -12.11 8.21 28.05
N ILE A 528 -13.15 9.04 27.92
CA ILE A 528 -13.40 9.86 26.73
C ILE A 528 -13.31 11.33 27.13
N THR A 529 -12.39 12.05 26.49
CA THR A 529 -12.16 13.49 26.72
C THR A 529 -12.32 14.27 25.43
N GLY A 530 -12.84 15.50 25.52
CA GLY A 530 -13.02 16.34 24.34
C GLY A 530 -14.07 15.79 23.36
N LEU A 531 -15.15 15.20 23.88
CA LEU A 531 -16.31 14.86 23.07
C LEU A 531 -16.97 16.15 22.57
N LEU A 532 -17.22 16.26 21.27
CA LEU A 532 -17.93 17.36 20.63
C LEU A 532 -19.05 16.78 19.77
N ILE A 533 -20.29 17.04 20.16
CA ILE A 533 -21.49 16.63 19.40
C ILE A 533 -22.19 17.87 18.88
N ASP A 534 -22.32 17.97 17.56
CA ASP A 534 -23.19 18.94 16.90
C ASP A 534 -24.33 18.20 16.21
N GLY A 535 -25.50 18.21 16.85
CA GLY A 535 -26.64 17.42 16.39
C GLY A 535 -27.47 18.05 15.28
N ARG A 536 -26.95 19.09 14.61
CA ARG A 536 -27.57 19.66 13.42
C ARG A 536 -27.37 18.78 12.19
N ALA A 537 -28.36 18.79 11.31
CA ALA A 537 -28.30 18.10 10.02
C ALA A 537 -27.19 18.65 9.11
N GLU A 538 -26.81 17.82 8.13
CA GLU A 538 -25.93 18.22 7.05
C GLU A 538 -26.53 19.43 6.29
N ALA A 539 -25.82 20.56 6.33
CA ALA A 539 -26.20 21.81 5.67
C ALA A 539 -27.53 22.47 6.12
N SER A 540 -28.03 22.15 7.33
CA SER A 540 -29.25 22.77 7.90
C SER A 540 -29.08 23.10 9.38
N LEU A 541 -29.90 24.03 9.89
CA LEU A 541 -30.00 24.33 11.32
C LEU A 541 -30.95 23.38 12.07
N SER A 542 -31.61 22.46 11.37
CA SER A 542 -32.51 21.48 11.97
C SER A 542 -31.75 20.48 12.83
N THR A 543 -32.24 20.25 14.03
CA THR A 543 -31.75 19.23 14.95
C THR A 543 -32.17 17.84 14.49
N VAL A 544 -31.21 16.94 14.28
CA VAL A 544 -31.45 15.54 13.90
C VAL A 544 -31.03 14.56 14.98
N THR A 545 -30.01 14.88 15.78
CA THR A 545 -29.54 13.96 16.83
C THR A 545 -30.61 13.72 17.88
N TYR A 546 -30.97 12.47 18.05
CA TYR A 546 -31.94 12.05 19.06
C TYR A 546 -31.38 12.28 20.47
N GLN A 547 -30.26 11.67 20.82
CA GLN A 547 -29.64 11.74 22.14
C GLN A 547 -28.13 11.59 22.04
N ALA A 548 -27.36 12.25 22.89
CA ALA A 548 -25.90 12.20 22.80
C ALA A 548 -25.29 10.82 23.14
N ILE A 549 -25.75 10.19 24.23
CA ILE A 549 -25.24 8.92 24.75
C ILE A 549 -26.39 7.93 24.91
N GLY A 550 -26.38 6.84 24.15
CA GLY A 550 -27.33 5.74 24.30
C GLY A 550 -26.70 4.51 24.95
N ILE A 551 -27.44 3.83 25.80
CA ILE A 551 -27.05 2.53 26.37
C ILE A 551 -28.10 1.50 25.95
N SER A 552 -27.64 0.35 25.46
CA SER A 552 -28.54 -0.75 25.08
C SER A 552 -29.14 -1.41 26.34
N LYS A 553 -30.24 -2.15 26.17
CA LYS A 553 -30.91 -2.87 27.26
C LYS A 553 -29.97 -3.81 28.04
N SER A 554 -28.92 -4.33 27.41
CA SER A 554 -27.94 -5.20 28.06
C SER A 554 -26.55 -4.57 28.09
N GLY A 555 -26.48 -3.27 27.82
CA GLY A 555 -25.26 -2.50 27.77
C GLY A 555 -24.87 -1.97 29.15
N GLY A 556 -23.57 -1.79 29.38
CA GLY A 556 -23.06 -1.18 30.60
C GLY A 556 -21.83 -0.35 30.33
N VAL A 557 -21.74 0.79 31.01
CA VAL A 557 -20.61 1.72 30.88
C VAL A 557 -20.20 2.29 32.22
N HIS A 558 -18.89 2.40 32.46
CA HIS A 558 -18.30 3.09 33.60
C HIS A 558 -16.97 3.75 33.22
N GLY A 559 -16.38 4.52 34.14
CA GLY A 559 -15.22 5.37 33.84
C GLY A 559 -15.63 6.83 33.67
N SER A 560 -15.02 7.57 32.75
CA SER A 560 -15.26 9.02 32.61
C SER A 560 -15.52 9.45 31.17
N ILE A 561 -16.52 10.29 30.97
CA ILE A 561 -16.85 10.90 29.68
C ILE A 561 -17.00 12.41 29.89
N SER A 562 -16.35 13.22 29.06
CA SER A 562 -16.41 14.68 29.17
C SER A 562 -16.43 15.36 27.81
N GLY A 563 -17.21 16.44 27.70
CA GLY A 563 -17.34 17.17 26.44
C GLY A 563 -18.48 18.18 26.36
N ILE A 564 -18.84 18.48 25.11
CA ILE A 564 -19.88 19.44 24.73
C ILE A 564 -20.87 18.72 23.81
N ALA A 565 -22.15 18.88 24.08
CA ALA A 565 -23.21 18.47 23.15
C ALA A 565 -24.13 19.64 22.85
N VAL A 566 -24.41 19.90 21.58
CA VAL A 566 -25.34 20.95 21.17
C VAL A 566 -26.38 20.45 20.20
N ASN A 567 -27.59 20.97 20.31
CA ASN A 567 -28.72 20.67 19.43
C ASN A 567 -29.06 19.18 19.44
N THR A 568 -29.71 18.70 20.50
CA THR A 568 -30.22 17.32 20.61
C THR A 568 -31.73 17.32 20.83
N ASN A 569 -32.45 16.30 20.38
CA ASN A 569 -33.91 16.24 20.58
C ASN A 569 -34.30 15.77 22.00
N TYR A 570 -33.59 14.81 22.60
CA TYR A 570 -34.03 14.13 23.84
C TYR A 570 -32.95 13.99 24.92
N GLY A 571 -31.85 14.76 24.84
CA GLY A 571 -30.94 14.98 25.98
C GLY A 571 -29.54 14.35 25.86
N LEU A 572 -28.88 14.23 27.01
CA LEU A 572 -27.50 13.75 27.15
C LEU A 572 -27.44 12.22 27.20
N ILE A 573 -28.19 11.56 28.09
CA ILE A 573 -28.04 10.13 28.36
C ILE A 573 -29.35 9.46 28.80
N ASP A 574 -29.57 8.23 28.34
CA ASP A 574 -30.63 7.32 28.80
C ASP A 574 -30.11 5.87 28.96
N ASP A 575 -30.42 5.25 30.11
CA ASP A 575 -29.97 3.89 30.46
C ASP A 575 -30.98 2.76 30.13
N ILE A 576 -32.12 3.10 29.51
CA ILE A 576 -33.17 2.22 28.95
C ILE A 576 -33.24 0.79 29.53
N GLY A 577 -34.20 0.57 30.42
CA GLY A 577 -34.61 -0.77 30.84
C GLY A 577 -33.61 -1.43 31.80
N THR A 578 -32.82 -2.40 31.30
CA THR A 578 -31.82 -3.13 32.11
C THR A 578 -30.38 -2.69 31.84
N GLY A 579 -30.17 -1.70 30.97
CA GLY A 579 -28.86 -1.10 30.72
C GLY A 579 -28.37 -0.34 31.94
N SER A 580 -27.04 -0.20 32.11
CA SER A 580 -26.46 0.34 33.34
C SER A 580 -25.48 1.49 33.06
N ALA A 581 -25.87 2.70 33.45
CA ALA A 581 -24.98 3.87 33.49
C ALA A 581 -24.20 3.85 34.82
N GLY A 582 -23.06 3.18 34.82
CA GLY A 582 -22.30 2.82 36.01
C GLY A 582 -23.02 1.80 36.89
N SER A 583 -22.36 1.32 37.93
CA SER A 583 -22.94 0.42 38.93
C SER A 583 -22.15 0.49 40.25
N THR A 584 -22.53 -0.30 41.25
CA THR A 584 -21.84 -0.36 42.55
C THR A 584 -20.37 -0.73 42.37
N GLY A 585 -19.45 0.17 42.73
CA GLY A 585 -18.00 -0.02 42.55
C GLY A 585 -17.47 0.33 41.15
N LYS A 586 -18.36 0.66 40.19
CA LYS A 586 -18.04 1.03 38.81
C LYS A 586 -18.82 2.30 38.41
N THR A 587 -18.57 3.43 39.07
CA THR A 587 -19.30 4.68 38.80
C THR A 587 -18.99 5.25 37.41
N LEU A 588 -19.99 5.83 36.76
CA LEU A 588 -19.83 6.63 35.54
C LEU A 588 -19.70 8.12 35.91
N TYR A 589 -18.59 8.74 35.52
CA TYR A 589 -18.34 10.17 35.69
C TYR A 589 -18.66 10.92 34.40
N LEU A 590 -19.56 11.90 34.47
CA LEU A 590 -19.95 12.75 33.35
C LEU A 590 -19.59 14.20 33.67
N ASN A 591 -18.88 14.87 32.77
CA ASN A 591 -18.61 16.31 32.87
C ASN A 591 -18.94 16.99 31.54
N PHE A 592 -20.09 17.67 31.47
CA PHE A 592 -20.66 18.12 30.21
C PHE A 592 -21.18 19.56 30.24
N VAL A 593 -20.98 20.23 29.10
CA VAL A 593 -21.75 21.40 28.69
C VAL A 593 -22.76 20.93 27.64
N ILE A 594 -24.05 21.13 27.87
CA ILE A 594 -25.10 20.79 26.92
C ILE A 594 -25.99 22.00 26.66
N SER A 595 -26.25 22.29 25.37
CA SER A 595 -27.10 23.42 24.98
C SER A 595 -28.03 23.12 23.82
N GLY A 596 -29.25 23.63 23.84
CA GLY A 596 -30.21 23.43 22.75
C GLY A 596 -30.78 22.02 22.79
N VAL A 597 -31.62 21.73 23.79
CA VAL A 597 -32.29 20.43 23.91
C VAL A 597 -33.78 20.62 23.61
N TYR A 598 -34.25 20.01 22.52
CA TYR A 598 -35.56 20.30 21.91
C TYR A 598 -36.44 19.05 21.89
N GLY A 599 -37.07 18.76 23.03
CA GLY A 599 -37.97 17.61 23.19
C GLY A 599 -39.36 18.02 23.69
N SER A 600 -40.34 17.17 23.44
CA SER A 600 -41.70 17.35 24.00
C SER A 600 -41.72 17.05 25.49
N ILE A 601 -42.37 17.91 26.26
CA ILE A 601 -42.50 17.75 27.71
C ILE A 601 -43.46 16.58 28.01
N GLY A 602 -42.97 15.59 28.76
CA GLY A 602 -43.72 14.46 29.31
C GLY A 602 -42.93 13.85 30.48
N SER A 603 -43.59 13.15 31.41
CA SER A 603 -42.99 12.64 32.67
C SER A 603 -41.90 11.57 32.49
N GLU A 604 -41.55 11.24 31.25
CA GLU A 604 -40.62 10.17 30.88
C GLU A 604 -39.34 10.70 30.20
N PHE A 605 -39.26 12.00 29.89
CA PHE A 605 -38.11 12.58 29.20
C PHE A 605 -37.40 13.63 30.04
N SER A 606 -36.07 13.54 30.10
CA SER A 606 -35.18 14.50 30.77
C SER A 606 -33.82 14.53 30.08
N VAL A 607 -32.99 15.53 30.39
CA VAL A 607 -31.63 15.61 29.85
C VAL A 607 -30.78 14.42 30.32
N ILE A 608 -30.95 14.00 31.57
CA ILE A 608 -30.34 12.80 32.14
C ILE A 608 -31.43 11.88 32.63
N ASN A 609 -31.71 10.83 31.86
CA ASN A 609 -32.77 9.88 32.15
C ASN A 609 -32.20 8.56 32.70
N ILE A 610 -32.32 8.33 34.00
CA ILE A 610 -31.76 7.16 34.68
C ILE A 610 -32.91 6.38 35.31
N THR A 611 -33.32 5.31 34.63
CA THR A 611 -34.45 4.47 35.00
C THR A 611 -34.02 3.16 35.66
N ASN A 612 -32.78 2.71 35.46
CA ASN A 612 -32.27 1.53 36.14
C ASN A 612 -31.83 1.87 37.58
N PRO A 613 -32.44 1.27 38.62
CA PRO A 613 -32.06 1.57 40.02
C PRO A 613 -30.63 1.19 40.38
N GLN A 614 -29.98 0.33 39.59
CA GLN A 614 -28.60 -0.11 39.79
C GLN A 614 -27.56 0.86 39.20
N SER A 615 -27.97 1.75 38.29
CA SER A 615 -27.11 2.78 37.71
C SER A 615 -26.53 3.68 38.80
N ARG A 616 -25.28 4.13 38.63
CA ARG A 616 -24.59 5.02 39.57
C ARG A 616 -23.72 6.03 38.83
N LEU A 617 -24.11 7.30 38.89
CA LEU A 617 -23.46 8.38 38.16
C LEU A 617 -22.90 9.44 39.10
N ASN A 618 -21.84 10.11 38.65
CA ASN A 618 -21.36 11.37 39.18
C ASN A 618 -21.32 12.39 38.04
N VAL A 619 -22.19 13.39 38.12
CA VAL A 619 -22.44 14.31 37.02
C VAL A 619 -22.08 15.74 37.40
N ILE A 620 -21.32 16.40 36.52
CA ILE A 620 -21.17 17.84 36.45
C ILE A 620 -21.83 18.30 35.15
N LEU A 621 -22.91 19.07 35.24
CA LEU A 621 -23.72 19.49 34.11
C LEU A 621 -23.87 21.01 34.06
N SER A 622 -23.46 21.61 32.95
CA SER A 622 -23.86 22.96 32.54
C SER A 622 -24.92 22.84 31.45
N LEU A 623 -26.18 23.17 31.77
CA LEU A 623 -27.34 23.01 30.90
C LEU A 623 -27.85 24.38 30.45
N SER A 624 -28.00 24.60 29.15
CA SER A 624 -28.64 25.83 28.65
C SER A 624 -29.62 25.62 27.50
N ASN A 625 -30.59 26.52 27.36
CA ASN A 625 -31.55 26.52 26.24
C ASN A 625 -32.22 25.14 26.06
N SER A 626 -32.92 24.67 27.08
CA SER A 626 -33.53 23.33 27.10
C SER A 626 -35.02 23.41 27.38
N SER A 627 -35.82 22.62 26.68
CA SER A 627 -37.25 22.42 26.96
C SER A 627 -37.52 21.18 27.82
N LEU A 628 -36.48 20.51 28.32
CA LEU A 628 -36.58 19.27 29.09
C LEU A 628 -36.05 19.49 30.52
N PRO A 629 -36.56 18.72 31.50
CA PRO A 629 -36.04 18.80 32.86
C PRO A 629 -34.60 18.27 32.90
N ALA A 630 -33.83 18.70 33.90
CA ALA A 630 -32.41 18.39 33.98
C ALA A 630 -32.15 16.89 34.24
N MET A 631 -32.95 16.26 35.11
CA MET A 631 -32.71 14.86 35.47
C MET A 631 -33.98 14.15 35.97
N LEU A 632 -34.17 12.93 35.51
CA LEU A 632 -35.03 11.91 36.12
C LEU A 632 -34.14 10.78 36.64
N SER A 633 -34.26 10.44 37.92
CA SER A 633 -33.36 9.46 38.55
C SER A 633 -34.09 8.45 39.43
N TYR A 634 -33.93 7.19 39.06
CA TYR A 634 -34.28 6.00 39.83
C TYR A 634 -33.09 5.36 40.53
N SER A 635 -31.88 5.88 40.29
CA SER A 635 -30.63 5.37 40.85
C SER A 635 -30.65 5.30 42.37
N SER A 636 -30.11 4.21 42.93
CA SER A 636 -29.95 4.03 44.37
C SER A 636 -28.92 4.98 45.00
N TYR A 637 -27.97 5.53 44.21
CA TYR A 637 -26.91 6.41 44.69
C TYR A 637 -26.19 7.14 43.54
N SER A 638 -26.72 8.28 43.10
CA SER A 638 -26.07 9.16 42.12
C SER A 638 -25.81 10.56 42.68
N THR A 639 -24.88 11.29 42.07
CA THR A 639 -24.56 12.67 42.45
C THR A 639 -24.66 13.63 41.26
N LEU A 640 -25.13 14.85 41.52
CA LEU A 640 -25.35 15.89 40.51
C LEU A 640 -24.78 17.25 40.97
N SER A 641 -24.04 17.90 40.09
CA SER A 641 -23.64 19.31 40.18
C SER A 641 -24.23 20.02 38.97
N LEU A 642 -25.22 20.90 39.18
CA LEU A 642 -26.00 21.50 38.10
C LEU A 642 -25.82 23.02 38.06
N SER A 643 -25.55 23.55 36.88
CA SER A 643 -25.75 24.96 36.53
C SER A 643 -26.69 25.03 35.34
N SER A 644 -27.75 25.83 35.43
CA SER A 644 -28.78 25.91 34.40
C SER A 644 -29.12 27.35 33.97
N LEU A 645 -29.27 27.56 32.66
CA LEU A 645 -29.57 28.87 32.06
C LEU A 645 -30.57 28.75 30.90
N HIS A 646 -31.73 29.42 30.99
CA HIS A 646 -32.83 29.31 30.01
C HIS A 646 -33.31 27.86 29.85
N VAL A 647 -33.71 27.24 30.96
CA VAL A 647 -34.30 25.90 30.98
C VAL A 647 -35.79 26.00 31.25
N ASP A 648 -36.57 25.84 30.19
CA ASP A 648 -37.99 26.16 30.15
C ASP A 648 -38.88 24.93 30.38
N GLY A 649 -39.87 25.06 31.25
CA GLY A 649 -40.76 23.97 31.63
C GLY A 649 -42.14 24.43 32.08
N GLY A 650 -43.05 23.47 32.27
CA GLY A 650 -44.40 23.74 32.76
C GLY A 650 -44.42 24.17 34.24
N THR A 651 -45.48 24.88 34.62
CA THR A 651 -45.68 25.34 36.00
C THR A 651 -45.96 24.20 36.98
N GLN A 652 -46.31 23.02 36.49
CA GLN A 652 -46.54 21.81 37.29
C GLN A 652 -45.37 20.83 37.27
N ASP A 653 -44.34 21.09 36.46
CA ASP A 653 -43.25 20.15 36.26
C ASP A 653 -42.09 20.44 37.22
N ALA A 654 -41.26 19.44 37.46
CA ALA A 654 -40.06 19.57 38.27
C ALA A 654 -38.80 19.58 37.40
N LEU A 655 -37.85 20.46 37.71
CA LEU A 655 -36.55 20.47 37.05
C LEU A 655 -35.77 19.17 37.32
N ILE A 656 -35.94 18.60 38.52
CA ILE A 656 -35.30 17.36 38.96
C ILE A 656 -36.36 16.41 39.54
N GLU A 657 -36.42 15.18 39.04
CA GLU A 657 -37.28 14.13 39.55
C GLU A 657 -36.47 12.98 40.12
N VAL A 658 -36.78 12.57 41.36
CA VAL A 658 -36.15 11.43 42.03
C VAL A 658 -37.24 10.46 42.49
N LYS A 659 -37.21 9.24 41.97
CA LYS A 659 -38.23 8.20 42.20
C LYS A 659 -37.56 6.89 42.60
N SER A 660 -38.05 6.19 43.64
CA SER A 660 -37.51 4.89 44.06
C SER A 660 -35.98 4.79 44.31
N GLY A 661 -35.29 5.88 44.68
CA GLY A 661 -33.82 5.93 44.75
C GLY A 661 -33.23 7.04 45.63
N ASN A 662 -31.91 7.28 45.54
CA ASN A 662 -31.25 8.37 46.26
C ASN A 662 -30.41 9.23 45.31
N LEU A 663 -30.54 10.56 45.45
CA LEU A 663 -29.76 11.55 44.71
C LEU A 663 -29.10 12.53 45.69
N ILE A 664 -27.82 12.82 45.47
CA ILE A 664 -27.08 13.85 46.19
C ILE A 664 -26.79 15.00 45.23
N ILE A 665 -27.20 16.21 45.58
CA ILE A 665 -26.85 17.41 44.84
C ILE A 665 -25.66 18.06 45.53
N ASN A 666 -24.52 18.13 44.82
CA ASN A 666 -23.28 18.71 45.33
C ASN A 666 -23.28 20.25 45.21
N SER A 667 -23.80 20.76 44.09
CA SER A 667 -24.00 22.19 43.84
C SER A 667 -25.18 22.40 42.91
N LEU A 668 -25.90 23.51 43.08
CA LEU A 668 -27.07 23.83 42.28
C LEU A 668 -27.16 25.34 42.05
N ASP A 669 -27.17 25.71 40.77
CA ASP A 669 -27.57 27.02 40.26
C ASP A 669 -28.72 26.84 39.26
N ASP A 670 -29.90 27.28 39.70
CA ASP A 670 -31.15 27.14 38.97
C ASP A 670 -31.68 28.48 38.39
N SER A 671 -30.88 29.54 38.52
CA SER A 671 -31.32 30.93 38.40
C SER A 671 -31.94 31.30 37.04
N GLY A 672 -31.61 30.56 35.98
CA GLY A 672 -32.18 30.75 34.65
C GLY A 672 -33.28 29.77 34.24
N SER A 673 -33.82 28.94 35.13
CA SER A 673 -34.89 27.98 34.80
C SER A 673 -36.29 28.51 35.13
N THR A 674 -37.29 28.16 34.30
CA THR A 674 -38.70 28.56 34.47
C THR A 674 -39.63 27.44 34.97
N TYR A 675 -39.10 26.23 35.23
CA TYR A 675 -39.85 25.12 35.85
C TYR A 675 -40.51 25.55 37.16
N GLY A 676 -41.79 25.18 37.36
CA GLY A 676 -42.56 25.59 38.53
C GLY A 676 -42.11 24.97 39.85
N LYS A 677 -41.48 23.79 39.79
CA LYS A 677 -40.91 23.08 40.95
C LYS A 677 -39.42 22.89 40.76
N LEU A 678 -38.65 23.05 41.83
CA LEU A 678 -37.22 22.73 41.78
C LEU A 678 -37.01 21.22 41.69
N ALA A 679 -37.68 20.46 42.56
CA ALA A 679 -37.61 19.01 42.52
C ALA A 679 -38.92 18.33 42.96
N TYR A 680 -39.11 17.10 42.50
CA TYR A 680 -40.15 16.18 42.95
C TYR A 680 -39.50 14.89 43.45
N VAL A 681 -39.85 14.46 44.67
CA VAL A 681 -39.21 13.32 45.36
C VAL A 681 -40.27 12.34 45.84
N GLU A 682 -40.23 11.11 45.34
CA GLU A 682 -41.19 10.03 45.66
C GLU A 682 -40.46 8.72 45.92
N ASP A 683 -40.80 8.02 47.00
CA ASP A 683 -40.15 6.77 47.45
C ASP A 683 -38.61 6.86 47.44
N SER A 684 -38.08 8.05 47.76
CA SER A 684 -36.68 8.43 47.51
C SER A 684 -36.11 9.34 48.58
N VAL A 685 -34.77 9.40 48.66
CA VAL A 685 -34.05 10.41 49.45
C VAL A 685 -33.29 11.37 48.54
N LEU A 686 -33.65 12.66 48.60
CA LEU A 686 -32.89 13.74 47.99
C LEU A 686 -32.05 14.46 49.05
N ILE A 687 -30.73 14.53 48.84
CA ILE A 687 -29.81 15.30 49.67
C ILE A 687 -29.44 16.59 48.93
N MET A 688 -29.95 17.72 49.41
CA MET A 688 -29.71 19.07 48.85
C MET A 688 -28.44 19.68 49.43
N PRO A 689 -27.65 20.51 48.72
CA PRO A 689 -26.44 21.10 49.29
C PRO A 689 -26.77 22.15 50.37
N ALA A 690 -25.80 22.44 51.25
CA ALA A 690 -25.98 23.40 52.35
C ALA A 690 -26.11 24.86 51.87
N ILE A 691 -25.57 25.18 50.69
CA ILE A 691 -25.67 26.48 50.04
C ILE A 691 -26.28 26.23 48.66
N ILE A 692 -27.41 26.88 48.38
CA ILE A 692 -28.11 26.81 47.09
C ILE A 692 -28.15 28.22 46.51
N ILE A 693 -27.67 28.39 45.27
CA ILE A 693 -27.82 29.64 44.50
C ILE A 693 -29.12 29.48 43.70
N SER A 694 -30.26 29.56 44.39
CA SER A 694 -31.57 29.23 43.82
C SER A 694 -32.55 30.40 43.87
N THR A 695 -33.47 30.40 42.92
CA THR A 695 -34.75 31.12 43.01
C THR A 695 -35.63 30.49 44.10
N ASN A 696 -36.60 31.21 44.70
CA ASN A 696 -37.47 30.71 45.79
C ASN A 696 -38.48 29.63 45.33
N ARG A 697 -38.02 28.55 44.69
CA ARG A 697 -38.88 27.47 44.16
C ARG A 697 -39.12 26.37 45.19
N ASN A 698 -40.32 25.81 45.15
CA ASN A 698 -40.72 24.74 46.06
C ASN A 698 -40.15 23.39 45.60
N ILE A 699 -39.80 22.56 46.59
CA ILE A 699 -39.56 21.12 46.40
C ILE A 699 -40.81 20.38 46.88
N ILE A 700 -41.33 19.48 46.05
CA ILE A 700 -42.54 18.72 46.35
C ILE A 700 -42.17 17.30 46.81
N LYS A 701 -42.72 16.90 47.95
CA LYS A 701 -42.61 15.52 48.46
C LYS A 701 -43.83 14.73 48.01
N GLY A 702 -43.61 13.69 47.22
CA GLY A 702 -44.57 12.62 46.94
C GLY A 702 -44.64 11.62 48.10
N ALA A 703 -45.26 10.46 47.86
CA ALA A 703 -45.35 9.39 48.85
C ALA A 703 -43.95 8.96 49.31
N ASN A 704 -43.74 8.81 50.62
CA ASN A 704 -42.48 8.41 51.27
C ASN A 704 -41.21 9.20 50.87
N GLY A 705 -41.35 10.36 50.21
CA GLY A 705 -40.23 11.19 49.80
C GLY A 705 -39.55 11.88 50.99
N VAL A 706 -38.22 11.75 51.08
CA VAL A 706 -37.41 12.35 52.14
C VAL A 706 -36.44 13.37 51.52
N ILE A 707 -36.38 14.57 52.11
CA ILE A 707 -35.41 15.60 51.74
C ILE A 707 -34.51 15.84 52.93
N LYS A 708 -33.20 15.80 52.72
CA LYS A 708 -32.17 16.08 53.71
C LYS A 708 -31.26 17.19 53.23
N THR A 709 -30.72 17.98 54.14
CA THR A 709 -29.56 18.84 53.91
C THR A 709 -28.35 18.20 54.59
N PRO A 710 -27.11 18.35 54.08
CA PRO A 710 -25.89 17.95 54.76
C PRO A 710 -25.63 18.94 55.89
N SER A 711 -26.52 18.92 56.88
CA SER A 711 -26.31 19.44 58.21
C SER A 711 -26.51 18.25 59.14
N ILE A 712 -25.43 17.83 59.79
CA ILE A 712 -25.56 17.07 61.03
C ILE A 712 -26.43 17.94 61.95
N ILE A 713 -27.59 17.42 62.36
CA ILE A 713 -28.55 17.87 63.39
C ILE A 713 -29.97 17.92 62.81
N ASP A 714 -30.77 16.95 63.25
CA ASP A 714 -32.24 16.99 63.26
C ASP A 714 -32.71 18.34 63.82
N PHE A 715 -33.49 19.08 63.05
CA PHE A 715 -34.36 20.09 63.64
C PHE A 715 -35.65 19.40 64.08
N LEU A 716 -35.79 19.26 65.41
CA LEU A 716 -36.99 18.87 66.14
C LEU A 716 -38.22 19.71 65.76
#